data_AF-A0A6L9ZN56-F1
#
_entry.id   AF-A0A6L9ZN56-F1
#
_cell.length_a   1.000
_cell.length_b   1.000
_cell.length_c   1.000
_cell.angle_alpha   90.00
_cell.angle_beta   90.00
_cell.angle_gamma   90.00
#
_symmetry.space_group_name_H-M   'P 1'
#
loop_
_entity.id
_entity.type
_entity.pdbx_description
1 polymer ?
#
loop_
_entity_poly.entity_id
_entity_poly.type
_entity_poly.pdbx_seq_one_letter_code
_entity_poly.pdbx_strand_id
1 'polypeptide(L)'
;MNPEKNEIDNQLIIDTFIQDQTRKPEEMKVNIHPQDEMYLYALKNTEGNIDEALLRYFSNGKRILDAVKQIVEWHFDGFENISSFLDFASGYGRFSRFLLQEIPAHKIWISDIYSQAVEFQKNLLGVEGIVSTNHPEDYQLNQTFDCIFACSFFSHTPQKTFSGWLEKLYSLLTEKGILIFSTHDLSLMTIETETDAEEIYFTPESESLFLNTENYGVTYVGEKWVGKIIHQATKGKAKWHRIKKGLCGYHDLYIVWNSGVRRQETGDRREELGVRSQKEEVLINSEVRSQSHNSEIGTQRLEVVEQIDELLNFYCHPDGGCKSIEVTSTGDIYIEGWAADINAEEKVEEVAILVNGIKVKSCLLKDESQTKKYQWSYSINSEHLSPDDVILVKIINNFHLERVVNISPVNSIVLLPPNHLLLRISGNSSVKAFLSSFDDLKYTVKNYLQKAGFDFHQFENILDFGCGVGRYLMAFKPELLPNQKLFGCDVFPECAQWCEENIKFATVKQNNIQPPLPFENNQFDLVNAVSVFTHLRLDLQHLWAWDIYRVLRPGGILFMTLHGPQFFPIVYDIFRTGNTHQAEMYSIGEEGLFLYLDHQGEADGQGQHTVAALHTPAAYQKIFSMFKHIQRFPQSNMANGQDLYILQKPISGGLVAQPLRRKEEVIKSKVKSQKSKAFINSKVKSQKSKVIEEEVENGKEEKIKNEQKVDQLPLFDGGETWKFAEKILPGSHKCQTEIKFQIEGQKRFRVYPQIEPIAAYSIECEIEVIKNEDGKILVQKTIPFNHNHIFGKTNYVVVEVEVPQYSGEVVVRLNAVITDRISLAAEQEVMVSWNFANFA
;
A
#
# COMPACT_ATOMS: atom_id res chain seq x y z
N MET A 1 8.23 8.71 1.65
CA MET A 1 6.94 8.00 1.82
C MET A 1 5.96 8.61 0.85
N ASN A 2 5.13 7.79 0.20
CA ASN A 2 4.08 8.26 -0.71
C ASN A 2 2.94 8.85 0.16
N PRO A 3 2.61 10.15 0.06
CA PRO A 3 1.56 10.77 0.86
C PRO A 3 0.21 10.06 0.71
N GLU A 4 -0.11 9.59 -0.50
CA GLU A 4 -1.38 8.92 -0.80
C GLU A 4 -1.51 7.57 -0.08
N LYS A 5 -0.42 6.80 0.04
CA LYS A 5 -0.43 5.53 0.77
C LYS A 5 -0.67 5.78 2.27
N ASN A 6 0.00 6.77 2.85
CA ASN A 6 -0.20 7.13 4.26
C ASN A 6 -1.64 7.63 4.50
N GLU A 7 -2.23 8.38 3.58
CA GLU A 7 -3.64 8.81 3.72
C GLU A 7 -4.63 7.63 3.68
N ILE A 8 -4.39 6.64 2.82
CA ILE A 8 -5.21 5.42 2.74
C ILE A 8 -5.08 4.58 4.02
N ASP A 9 -3.86 4.38 4.52
CA ASP A 9 -3.60 3.61 5.73
C ASP A 9 -4.22 4.29 6.97
N ASN A 10 -4.08 5.63 7.09
CA ASN A 10 -4.72 6.43 8.14
C ASN A 10 -6.25 6.25 8.12
N GLN A 11 -6.86 6.30 6.93
CA GLN A 11 -8.32 6.17 6.78
C GLN A 11 -8.79 4.77 7.19
N LEU A 12 -8.06 3.73 6.79
CA LEU A 12 -8.36 2.35 7.13
C LEU A 12 -8.32 2.10 8.65
N ILE A 13 -7.37 2.71 9.35
CA ILE A 13 -7.27 2.64 10.81
C ILE A 13 -8.47 3.28 11.49
N ILE A 14 -8.85 4.49 11.05
CA ILE A 14 -10.03 5.20 11.58
C ILE A 14 -11.29 4.37 11.31
N ASP A 15 -11.48 3.93 10.07
CA ASP A 15 -12.68 3.18 9.68
C ASP A 15 -12.80 1.88 10.48
N THR A 16 -11.69 1.17 10.68
CA THR A 16 -11.66 -0.05 11.50
C THR A 16 -12.00 0.25 12.96
N PHE A 17 -11.45 1.32 13.53
CA PHE A 17 -11.77 1.73 14.91
C PHE A 17 -13.25 2.09 15.04
N ILE A 18 -13.79 2.89 14.12
CA ILE A 18 -15.19 3.35 14.16
C ILE A 18 -16.15 2.17 13.96
N GLN A 19 -15.84 1.26 13.04
CA GLN A 19 -16.65 0.06 12.81
C GLN A 19 -16.72 -0.86 14.04
N ASP A 20 -15.63 -0.96 14.81
CA ASP A 20 -15.56 -1.80 16.02
C ASP A 20 -16.12 -1.09 17.28
N GLN A 21 -15.91 0.22 17.41
CA GLN A 21 -16.12 0.95 18.67
C GLN A 21 -17.35 1.87 18.69
N THR A 22 -18.16 1.92 17.62
CA THR A 22 -19.35 2.78 17.57
C THR A 22 -20.62 2.01 17.23
N ARG A 23 -21.76 2.55 17.66
CA ARG A 23 -23.09 1.92 17.45
C ARG A 23 -23.58 2.08 16.01
N LYS A 24 -23.31 3.23 15.40
CA LYS A 24 -23.68 3.59 14.04
C LYS A 24 -22.45 4.15 13.30
N PRO A 25 -21.55 3.26 12.84
CA PRO A 25 -20.30 3.65 12.18
C PRO A 25 -20.49 4.64 11.03
N GLU A 26 -21.53 4.45 10.23
CA GLU A 26 -21.88 5.27 9.07
C GLU A 26 -22.31 6.70 9.41
N GLU A 27 -22.78 6.95 10.64
CA GLU A 27 -23.19 8.29 11.09
C GLU A 27 -22.02 9.08 11.71
N MET A 28 -20.88 8.42 11.99
CA MET A 28 -19.76 9.02 12.69
C MET A 28 -19.09 10.16 11.89
N LYS A 29 -18.75 11.25 12.60
CA LYS A 29 -18.03 12.40 12.03
C LYS A 29 -16.55 12.32 12.41
N VAL A 30 -15.70 11.98 11.44
CA VAL A 30 -14.28 11.70 11.66
C VAL A 30 -13.35 12.87 11.38
N ASN A 31 -13.81 13.92 10.68
CA ASN A 31 -12.95 15.06 10.34
C ASN A 31 -12.43 15.76 11.61
N ILE A 32 -11.12 16.00 11.64
CA ILE A 32 -10.43 16.71 12.72
C ILE A 32 -10.00 18.08 12.21
N HIS A 33 -10.26 19.13 12.99
CA HIS A 33 -9.82 20.47 12.62
C HIS A 33 -8.28 20.57 12.74
N PRO A 34 -7.57 21.24 11.82
CA PRO A 34 -6.11 21.35 11.87
C PRO A 34 -5.55 22.03 13.13
N GLN A 35 -6.38 22.81 13.85
CA GLN A 35 -6.03 23.48 15.10
C GLN A 35 -6.58 22.76 16.34
N ASP A 36 -7.05 21.52 16.21
CA ASP A 36 -7.50 20.73 17.34
C ASP A 36 -6.32 20.40 18.27
N GLU A 37 -6.22 21.15 19.38
CA GLU A 37 -5.13 21.03 20.36
C GLU A 37 -5.05 19.62 20.95
N MET A 38 -6.16 18.90 21.09
CA MET A 38 -6.16 17.54 21.62
C MET A 38 -5.61 16.52 20.63
N TYR A 39 -5.81 16.75 19.33
CA TYR A 39 -5.18 15.94 18.28
C TYR A 39 -3.69 16.30 18.14
N LEU A 40 -3.34 17.58 18.12
CA LEU A 40 -1.95 18.03 18.07
C LEU A 40 -1.15 17.55 19.28
N TYR A 41 -1.77 17.51 20.46
CA TYR A 41 -1.19 16.92 21.66
C TYR A 41 -0.98 15.40 21.52
N ALA A 42 -1.92 14.67 20.92
CA ALA A 42 -1.75 13.25 20.63
C ALA A 42 -0.60 13.01 19.63
N LEU A 43 -0.51 13.83 18.58
CA LEU A 43 0.55 13.77 17.58
C LEU A 43 1.94 14.06 18.17
N LYS A 44 2.02 15.05 19.06
CA LYS A 44 3.27 15.35 19.79
C LYS A 44 3.71 14.19 20.67
N ASN A 45 2.78 13.57 21.39
CA ASN A 45 3.08 12.46 22.31
C ASN A 45 3.42 11.13 21.62
N THR A 46 3.19 11.05 20.32
CA THR A 46 3.48 9.89 19.47
C THR A 46 4.63 10.20 18.50
N GLU A 47 5.44 11.22 18.80
CA GLU A 47 6.59 11.65 18.00
C GLU A 47 6.27 11.94 16.52
N GLY A 48 5.02 12.34 16.25
CA GLY A 48 4.54 12.59 14.89
C GLY A 48 3.95 11.37 14.18
N ASN A 49 3.81 10.23 14.85
CA ASN A 49 3.12 9.06 14.31
C ASN A 49 1.61 9.33 14.22
N ILE A 50 1.13 9.57 13.00
CA ILE A 50 -0.26 9.93 12.72
C ILE A 50 -1.23 8.81 13.11
N ASP A 51 -0.89 7.55 12.84
CA ASP A 51 -1.72 6.38 13.12
C ASP A 51 -2.00 6.23 14.62
N GLU A 52 -0.93 6.28 15.42
CA GLU A 52 -1.03 6.21 16.88
C GLU A 52 -1.76 7.43 17.45
N ALA A 53 -1.54 8.62 16.88
CA ALA A 53 -2.20 9.85 17.30
C ALA A 53 -3.72 9.79 17.06
N LEU A 54 -4.14 9.31 15.89
CA LEU A 54 -5.55 9.13 15.54
C LEU A 54 -6.21 8.10 16.45
N LEU A 55 -5.59 6.93 16.62
CA LEU A 55 -6.10 5.89 17.50
C LEU A 55 -6.25 6.40 18.94
N ARG A 56 -5.23 7.10 19.47
CA ARG A 56 -5.28 7.71 20.79
C ARG A 56 -6.40 8.75 20.91
N TYR A 57 -6.56 9.60 19.89
CA TYR A 57 -7.57 10.65 19.88
C TYR A 57 -8.99 10.09 19.95
N PHE A 58 -9.33 9.15 19.05
CA PHE A 58 -10.67 8.55 19.02
C PHE A 58 -10.93 7.61 20.19
N SER A 59 -9.94 6.80 20.59
CA SER A 59 -10.03 5.93 21.77
C SER A 59 -10.32 6.73 23.04
N ASN A 60 -9.66 7.88 23.24
CA ASN A 60 -9.98 8.75 24.38
C ASN A 60 -11.39 9.34 24.30
N GLY A 61 -11.85 9.75 23.11
CA GLY A 61 -13.23 10.23 22.94
C GLY A 61 -14.28 9.18 23.35
N LYS A 62 -14.08 7.92 22.93
CA LYS A 62 -14.94 6.79 23.31
C LYS A 62 -14.91 6.50 24.81
N ARG A 63 -13.71 6.47 25.42
CA ARG A 63 -13.56 6.25 26.88
C ARG A 63 -14.24 7.34 27.71
N ILE A 64 -14.19 8.59 27.24
CA ILE A 64 -14.91 9.69 27.89
C ILE A 64 -16.43 9.47 27.78
N LEU A 65 -16.92 9.05 26.60
CA LEU A 65 -18.35 8.70 26.43
C LEU A 65 -18.78 7.59 27.38
N ASP A 66 -18.04 6.50 27.48
CA ASP A 66 -18.43 5.36 28.32
C ASP A 66 -18.45 5.70 29.82
N ALA A 67 -17.55 6.59 30.27
CA ALA A 67 -17.60 7.12 31.63
C ALA A 67 -18.88 7.96 31.87
N VAL A 68 -19.21 8.87 30.95
CA VAL A 68 -20.42 9.70 31.05
C VAL A 68 -21.68 8.84 30.95
N LYS A 69 -21.67 7.82 30.07
CA LYS A 69 -22.79 6.90 29.85
C LYS A 69 -23.18 6.16 31.12
N GLN A 70 -22.21 5.61 31.86
CA GLN A 70 -22.49 4.95 33.15
C GLN A 70 -23.17 5.89 34.15
N ILE A 71 -22.77 7.16 34.19
CA ILE A 71 -23.36 8.18 35.08
C ILE A 71 -24.77 8.56 34.63
N VAL A 72 -24.97 8.70 33.32
CA VAL A 72 -26.28 9.01 32.72
C VAL A 72 -27.26 7.86 32.90
N GLU A 73 -26.84 6.62 32.69
CA GLU A 73 -27.65 5.42 32.94
C GLU A 73 -28.05 5.34 34.41
N TRP A 74 -27.12 5.59 35.32
CA TRP A 74 -27.40 5.61 36.76
C TRP A 74 -28.40 6.69 37.20
N HIS A 75 -28.33 7.90 36.64
CA HIS A 75 -29.15 9.03 37.10
C HIS A 75 -30.46 9.21 36.31
N PHE A 76 -30.44 8.95 35.00
CA PHE A 76 -31.55 9.20 34.08
C PHE A 76 -32.17 7.92 33.51
N ASP A 77 -31.63 6.73 33.78
CA ASP A 77 -32.05 5.48 33.13
C ASP A 77 -31.90 5.54 31.60
N GLY A 78 -30.82 6.19 31.13
CA GLY A 78 -30.45 6.27 29.71
C GLY A 78 -30.50 7.67 29.10
N PHE A 79 -29.84 7.83 27.94
CA PHE A 79 -29.74 9.10 27.21
C PHE A 79 -31.07 9.54 26.58
N GLU A 80 -32.00 8.62 26.36
CA GLU A 80 -33.35 8.90 25.86
C GLU A 80 -34.15 9.83 26.78
N ASN A 81 -33.85 9.80 28.08
CA ASN A 81 -34.50 10.59 29.12
C ASN A 81 -33.87 11.98 29.32
N ILE A 82 -32.80 12.28 28.58
CA ILE A 82 -32.19 13.61 28.53
C ILE A 82 -32.85 14.42 27.41
N SER A 83 -33.26 15.64 27.72
CA SER A 83 -33.79 16.60 26.75
C SER A 83 -32.76 17.64 26.34
N SER A 84 -31.74 17.86 27.16
CA SER A 84 -30.71 18.86 26.93
C SER A 84 -29.37 18.49 27.57
N PHE A 85 -28.33 18.39 26.75
CA PHE A 85 -26.96 18.09 27.17
C PHE A 85 -26.03 19.24 26.78
N LEU A 86 -25.22 19.74 27.72
CA LEU A 86 -24.16 20.71 27.46
C LEU A 86 -22.78 20.06 27.63
N ASP A 87 -22.00 20.04 26.56
CA ASP A 87 -20.55 19.77 26.59
C ASP A 87 -19.81 21.11 26.72
N PHE A 88 -19.35 21.43 27.93
CA PHE A 88 -18.70 22.70 28.27
C PHE A 88 -17.18 22.56 28.25
N ALA A 89 -16.50 23.55 27.66
CA ALA A 89 -15.09 23.47 27.27
C ALA A 89 -14.84 22.28 26.31
N SER A 90 -15.72 22.15 25.32
CA SER A 90 -15.78 21.03 24.38
C SER A 90 -14.57 20.90 23.42
N GLY A 91 -13.73 21.93 23.35
CA GLY A 91 -12.65 22.04 22.37
C GLY A 91 -13.18 21.95 20.95
N TYR A 92 -12.63 21.03 20.16
CA TYR A 92 -13.06 20.71 18.78
C TYR A 92 -13.93 19.44 18.70
N GLY A 93 -14.54 19.04 19.82
CA GLY A 93 -15.59 18.02 19.85
C GLY A 93 -15.09 16.58 19.85
N ARG A 94 -13.95 16.29 20.48
CA ARG A 94 -13.43 14.90 20.63
C ARG A 94 -14.43 13.98 21.31
N PHE A 95 -15.13 14.48 22.33
CA PHE A 95 -16.20 13.76 23.04
C PHE A 95 -17.56 13.90 22.34
N SER A 96 -17.94 15.12 21.93
CA SER A 96 -19.28 15.41 21.39
C SER A 96 -19.60 14.63 20.12
N ARG A 97 -18.61 14.27 19.30
CA ARG A 97 -18.79 13.38 18.13
C ARG A 97 -19.24 11.96 18.50
N PHE A 98 -18.81 11.44 19.65
CA PHE A 98 -19.26 10.15 20.17
C PHE A 98 -20.62 10.29 20.86
N LEU A 99 -20.89 11.41 21.53
CA LEU A 99 -22.18 11.68 22.15
C LEU A 99 -23.36 11.61 21.14
N LEU A 100 -23.12 12.01 19.88
CA LEU A 100 -24.10 11.87 18.79
C LEU A 100 -24.57 10.42 18.53
N GLN A 101 -23.82 9.42 18.96
CA GLN A 101 -24.20 8.01 18.85
C GLN A 101 -25.33 7.63 19.82
N GLU A 102 -25.52 8.43 20.88
CA GLU A 102 -26.45 8.14 21.98
C GLU A 102 -27.62 9.14 22.04
N ILE A 103 -27.41 10.41 21.66
CA ILE A 103 -28.46 11.44 21.71
C ILE A 103 -28.52 12.27 20.42
N PRO A 104 -29.72 12.63 19.91
CA PRO A 104 -29.85 13.44 18.71
C PRO A 104 -29.19 14.83 18.81
N ALA A 105 -28.58 15.29 17.70
CA ALA A 105 -27.82 16.54 17.64
C ALA A 105 -28.57 17.78 18.18
N HIS A 106 -29.88 17.89 17.92
CA HIS A 106 -30.70 19.03 18.37
C HIS A 106 -30.91 19.10 19.89
N LYS A 107 -30.49 18.08 20.64
CA LYS A 107 -30.49 18.05 22.11
C LYS A 107 -29.11 18.33 22.70
N ILE A 108 -28.09 18.55 21.86
CA ILE A 108 -26.71 18.79 22.27
C ILE A 108 -26.37 20.26 22.08
N TRP A 109 -25.84 20.86 23.14
CA TRP A 109 -25.16 22.13 23.10
C TRP A 109 -23.68 21.90 23.36
N ILE A 110 -22.84 22.55 22.57
CA ILE A 110 -21.41 22.65 22.82
C ILE A 110 -21.08 24.08 23.25
N SER A 111 -20.09 24.22 24.12
CA SER A 111 -19.58 25.52 24.52
C SER A 111 -18.07 25.50 24.63
N ASP A 112 -17.43 26.50 24.05
CA ASP A 112 -15.99 26.69 24.13
C ASP A 112 -15.61 28.17 23.97
N ILE A 113 -14.47 28.57 24.53
CA ILE A 113 -13.94 29.93 24.38
C ILE A 113 -13.44 30.17 22.95
N TYR A 114 -13.04 29.12 22.24
CA TYR A 114 -12.65 29.20 20.85
C TYR A 114 -13.88 29.26 19.94
N SER A 115 -14.24 30.47 19.51
CA SER A 115 -15.33 30.68 18.54
C SER A 115 -15.20 29.83 17.28
N GLN A 116 -13.98 29.62 16.78
CA GLN A 116 -13.71 28.76 15.61
C GLN A 116 -14.00 27.29 15.90
N ALA A 117 -13.71 26.80 17.10
CA ALA A 117 -14.00 25.43 17.49
C ALA A 117 -15.51 25.21 17.64
N VAL A 118 -16.23 26.20 18.20
CA VAL A 118 -17.69 26.22 18.26
C VAL A 118 -18.29 26.19 16.85
N GLU A 119 -17.83 27.06 15.96
CA GLU A 119 -18.31 27.11 14.57
C GLU A 119 -18.04 25.79 13.82
N PHE A 120 -16.83 25.23 13.98
CA PHE A 120 -16.46 23.95 13.40
C PHE A 120 -17.40 22.82 13.84
N GLN A 121 -17.65 22.70 15.14
CA GLN A 121 -18.54 21.67 15.68
C GLN A 121 -19.99 21.85 15.21
N LYS A 122 -20.52 23.07 15.18
CA LYS A 122 -21.86 23.33 14.64
C LYS A 122 -22.00 22.85 13.19
N ASN A 123 -21.01 23.19 12.36
CA ASN A 123 -21.03 22.84 10.94
C ASN A 123 -20.84 21.33 10.71
N LEU A 124 -19.96 20.68 11.49
CA LEU A 124 -19.64 19.26 11.32
C LEU A 124 -20.68 18.33 11.96
N LEU A 125 -21.13 18.67 13.18
CA LEU A 125 -21.95 17.81 14.04
C LEU A 125 -23.45 18.17 13.99
N GLY A 126 -23.81 19.36 13.52
CA GLY A 126 -25.20 19.83 13.48
C GLY A 126 -25.79 20.12 14.87
N VAL A 127 -24.94 20.38 15.85
CA VAL A 127 -25.32 20.69 17.25
C VAL A 127 -25.50 22.20 17.46
N GLU A 128 -26.14 22.56 18.56
CA GLU A 128 -26.22 23.96 19.00
C GLU A 128 -24.87 24.38 19.61
N GLY A 129 -24.44 25.63 19.37
CA GLY A 129 -23.12 26.08 19.83
C GLY A 129 -23.15 27.45 20.48
N ILE A 130 -22.45 27.55 21.61
CA ILE A 130 -22.37 28.73 22.46
C ILE A 130 -20.90 29.13 22.59
N VAL A 131 -20.56 30.39 22.32
CA VAL A 131 -19.20 30.88 22.58
C VAL A 131 -19.09 31.28 24.05
N SER A 132 -18.14 30.68 24.76
CA SER A 132 -17.87 30.94 26.18
C SER A 132 -17.04 32.21 26.39
N THR A 133 -16.83 32.56 27.65
CA THR A 133 -16.13 33.78 28.11
C THR A 133 -15.01 33.41 29.08
N ASN A 134 -14.14 34.37 29.43
CA ASN A 134 -13.13 34.17 30.48
C ASN A 134 -13.73 34.22 31.90
N HIS A 135 -14.84 34.95 32.05
CA HIS A 135 -15.46 35.25 33.32
C HIS A 135 -16.90 34.71 33.37
N PRO A 136 -17.29 33.99 34.45
CA PRO A 136 -18.58 33.33 34.56
C PRO A 136 -19.78 34.30 34.55
N GLU A 137 -19.61 35.54 35.01
CA GLU A 137 -20.63 36.58 35.00
C GLU A 137 -21.02 37.04 33.59
N ASP A 138 -20.09 36.94 32.63
CA ASP A 138 -20.28 37.32 31.24
C ASP A 138 -20.96 36.20 30.42
N TYR A 139 -21.00 34.98 30.95
CA TYR A 139 -21.58 33.82 30.28
C TYR A 139 -23.11 33.84 30.37
N GLN A 140 -23.78 34.70 29.61
CA GLN A 140 -25.23 34.86 29.68
C GLN A 140 -25.97 33.87 28.79
N LEU A 141 -26.76 33.00 29.42
CA LEU A 141 -27.56 31.98 28.74
C LEU A 141 -28.97 31.91 29.34
N ASN A 142 -29.98 31.77 28.49
CA ASN A 142 -31.38 31.56 28.90
C ASN A 142 -31.81 30.08 28.83
N GLN A 143 -30.88 29.18 28.50
CA GLN A 143 -31.12 27.74 28.38
C GLN A 143 -30.68 27.03 29.66
N THR A 144 -31.46 26.03 30.09
CA THR A 144 -31.09 25.10 31.15
C THR A 144 -30.83 23.70 30.59
N PHE A 145 -30.10 22.89 31.35
CA PHE A 145 -29.61 21.58 30.90
C PHE A 145 -29.93 20.47 31.90
N ASP A 146 -30.32 19.31 31.38
CA ASP A 146 -30.45 18.11 32.21
C ASP A 146 -29.07 17.55 32.54
N CYS A 147 -28.13 17.58 31.62
CA CYS A 147 -26.77 17.15 31.88
C CYS A 147 -25.76 18.20 31.38
N ILE A 148 -24.85 18.61 32.25
CA ILE A 148 -23.69 19.43 31.89
C ILE A 148 -22.45 18.61 32.15
N PHE A 149 -21.58 18.50 31.17
CA PHE A 149 -20.28 17.85 31.30
C PHE A 149 -19.17 18.86 31.02
N ALA A 150 -18.25 19.01 31.98
CA ALA A 150 -17.07 19.87 31.86
C ALA A 150 -15.79 19.01 31.96
N CYS A 151 -15.38 18.44 30.83
CA CYS A 151 -14.20 17.59 30.74
C CYS A 151 -12.92 18.42 30.76
N SER A 152 -12.03 18.18 31.72
CA SER A 152 -10.71 18.81 31.77
C SER A 152 -10.76 20.34 31.75
N PHE A 153 -11.84 20.95 32.26
CA PHE A 153 -11.92 22.40 32.42
C PHE A 153 -11.39 22.82 33.78
N PHE A 154 -11.91 22.21 34.85
CA PHE A 154 -11.53 22.54 36.23
C PHE A 154 -10.13 22.06 36.61
N SER A 155 -9.54 21.13 35.85
CA SER A 155 -8.11 20.79 35.96
C SER A 155 -7.18 21.86 35.38
N HIS A 156 -7.71 22.91 34.74
CA HIS A 156 -6.92 24.01 34.17
C HIS A 156 -7.38 25.40 34.67
N THR A 157 -8.39 25.45 35.53
CA THR A 157 -9.00 26.70 35.98
C THR A 157 -8.40 27.18 37.30
N PRO A 158 -7.87 28.42 37.39
CA PRO A 158 -7.29 28.95 38.61
C PRO A 158 -8.34 29.18 39.71
N GLN A 159 -7.90 29.17 40.97
CA GLN A 159 -8.75 29.37 42.15
C GLN A 159 -9.69 30.58 42.05
N LYS A 160 -9.21 31.69 41.46
CA LYS A 160 -9.95 32.95 41.30
C LYS A 160 -11.26 32.81 40.51
N THR A 161 -11.32 31.90 39.54
CA THR A 161 -12.49 31.70 38.66
C THR A 161 -13.20 30.36 38.89
N PHE A 162 -12.55 29.40 39.57
CA PHE A 162 -13.10 28.06 39.83
C PHE A 162 -14.50 28.12 40.47
N SER A 163 -14.65 28.81 41.59
CA SER A 163 -15.94 28.86 42.31
C SER A 163 -17.03 29.54 41.50
N GLY A 164 -16.70 30.60 40.77
CA GLY A 164 -17.66 31.34 39.95
C GLY A 164 -18.17 30.51 38.78
N TRP A 165 -17.29 29.75 38.11
CA TRP A 165 -17.70 28.82 37.05
C TRP A 165 -18.55 27.67 37.59
N LEU A 166 -18.20 27.11 38.76
CA LEU A 166 -19.02 26.06 39.36
C LEU A 166 -20.43 26.55 39.71
N GLU A 167 -20.55 27.73 40.34
CA GLU A 167 -21.85 28.36 40.63
C GLU A 167 -22.62 28.62 39.33
N LYS A 168 -21.94 29.11 38.30
CA LYS A 168 -22.55 29.42 37.02
C LYS A 168 -23.10 28.18 36.33
N LEU A 169 -22.29 27.13 36.17
CA LEU A 169 -22.72 25.89 35.52
C LEU A 169 -23.85 25.21 36.31
N TYR A 170 -23.74 25.17 37.64
CA TYR A 170 -24.81 24.64 38.50
C TYR A 170 -26.13 25.43 38.35
N SER A 171 -26.07 26.75 38.19
CA SER A 171 -27.27 27.58 37.98
C SER A 171 -28.01 27.31 36.67
N LEU A 172 -27.35 26.65 35.71
CA LEU A 172 -27.91 26.28 34.42
C LEU A 172 -28.55 24.88 34.45
N LEU A 173 -28.50 24.15 35.57
CA LEU A 173 -29.15 22.84 35.65
C LEU A 173 -30.67 22.95 35.73
N THR A 174 -31.37 22.01 35.11
CA THR A 174 -32.79 21.76 35.41
C THR A 174 -32.94 21.22 36.83
N GLU A 175 -34.17 21.16 37.33
CA GLU A 175 -34.42 20.66 38.70
C GLU A 175 -33.87 19.24 38.92
N LYS A 176 -33.94 18.38 37.89
CA LYS A 176 -33.44 17.00 37.89
C LYS A 176 -32.01 16.87 37.33
N GLY A 177 -31.40 17.97 36.92
CA GLY A 177 -30.16 17.94 36.18
C GLY A 177 -28.93 17.60 37.03
N ILE A 178 -27.87 17.20 36.33
CA ILE A 178 -26.56 16.88 36.91
C ILE A 178 -25.44 17.67 36.24
N LEU A 179 -24.47 18.09 37.04
CA LEU A 179 -23.19 18.60 36.57
C LEU A 179 -22.11 17.55 36.83
N ILE A 180 -21.46 17.10 35.76
CA ILE A 180 -20.31 16.20 35.78
C ILE A 180 -19.08 17.04 35.42
N PHE A 181 -18.03 17.01 36.24
CA PHE A 181 -16.79 17.71 35.93
C PHE A 181 -15.56 16.93 36.39
N SER A 182 -14.42 17.20 35.77
CA SER A 182 -13.17 16.50 36.09
C SER A 182 -12.08 17.42 36.64
N THR A 183 -11.23 16.87 37.51
CA THR A 183 -10.13 17.57 38.19
C THR A 183 -8.87 16.70 38.27
N HIS A 184 -7.69 17.31 38.43
CA HIS A 184 -6.49 16.60 38.87
C HIS A 184 -6.45 16.56 40.41
N ASP A 185 -6.24 15.38 40.98
CA ASP A 185 -6.06 15.23 42.43
C ASP A 185 -4.62 15.60 42.85
N LEU A 186 -4.46 16.11 44.07
CA LEU A 186 -3.15 16.45 44.65
C LEU A 186 -2.15 15.28 44.62
N SER A 187 -2.61 14.03 44.63
CA SER A 187 -1.74 12.83 44.56
C SER A 187 -0.93 12.72 43.26
N LEU A 188 -1.27 13.48 42.21
CA LEU A 188 -0.52 13.51 40.95
C LEU A 188 0.70 14.43 40.99
N MET A 189 0.83 15.26 42.03
CA MET A 189 2.00 16.11 42.19
C MET A 189 3.21 15.29 42.65
N THR A 190 4.36 15.53 42.01
CA THR A 190 5.63 14.87 42.32
C THR A 190 6.47 15.60 43.38
N ILE A 191 5.99 16.75 43.86
CA ILE A 191 6.70 17.61 44.82
C ILE A 191 6.11 17.40 46.22
N GLU A 192 6.94 17.01 47.18
CA GLU A 192 6.61 17.01 48.61
C GLU A 192 6.40 18.47 49.07
N THR A 193 5.19 19.00 48.93
CA THR A 193 4.81 20.28 49.54
C THR A 193 4.42 20.05 50.98
N GLU A 194 4.98 20.83 51.92
CA GLU A 194 4.54 20.87 53.32
C GLU A 194 3.03 21.11 53.39
N THR A 195 2.29 20.06 53.68
CA THR A 195 0.84 20.06 53.84
C THR A 195 0.49 20.75 55.14
N ASP A 196 -0.10 21.95 55.07
CA ASP A 196 -1.11 22.38 56.04
C ASP A 196 -1.85 23.70 55.70
N ALA A 197 -1.56 24.39 54.58
CA ALA A 197 -2.17 25.70 54.32
C ALA A 197 -3.26 25.75 53.23
N GLU A 198 -3.10 25.12 52.06
CA GLU A 198 -4.07 25.21 50.95
C GLU A 198 -4.20 23.88 50.18
N GLU A 199 -5.42 23.35 50.06
CA GLU A 199 -5.76 22.12 49.33
C GLU A 199 -5.95 22.36 47.80
N ILE A 200 -5.43 23.46 47.26
CA ILE A 200 -5.44 23.78 45.82
C ILE A 200 -4.06 24.26 45.40
N TYR A 201 -3.59 23.80 44.25
CA TYR A 201 -2.33 24.21 43.65
C TYR A 201 -2.53 24.52 42.17
N PHE A 202 -2.08 25.70 41.73
CA PHE A 202 -2.19 26.16 40.35
C PHE A 202 -0.81 26.53 39.81
N THR A 203 -0.48 26.06 38.60
CA THR A 203 0.71 26.51 37.85
C THR A 203 0.27 27.12 36.52
N PRO A 204 0.88 28.23 36.07
CA PRO A 204 0.60 28.82 34.77
C PRO A 204 1.35 28.07 33.65
N GLU A 205 1.26 26.75 33.63
CA GLU A 205 1.72 25.87 32.56
C GLU A 205 0.51 25.33 31.81
N SER A 206 0.57 25.24 30.48
CA SER A 206 -0.55 24.72 29.70
C SER A 206 -0.08 24.05 28.41
N GLU A 207 -0.79 23.02 28.00
CA GLU A 207 -0.72 22.43 26.68
C GLU A 207 -1.39 23.29 25.60
N SER A 208 -2.21 24.27 25.98
CA SER A 208 -2.81 25.22 25.05
C SER A 208 -1.76 26.13 24.44
N LEU A 209 -1.86 26.33 23.12
CA LEU A 209 -0.98 27.22 22.36
C LEU A 209 -1.50 28.66 22.33
N PHE A 210 -2.77 28.89 22.71
CA PHE A 210 -3.47 30.14 22.45
C PHE A 210 -4.05 30.82 23.70
N LEU A 211 -4.30 30.07 24.78
CA LEU A 211 -4.86 30.64 26.01
C LEU A 211 -3.78 31.27 26.88
N ASN A 212 -4.17 32.33 27.59
CA ASN A 212 -3.32 32.96 28.59
C ASN A 212 -3.18 32.00 29.78
N THR A 213 -1.94 31.61 30.09
CA THR A 213 -1.64 30.63 31.13
C THR A 213 -2.03 31.08 32.54
N GLU A 214 -2.21 32.37 32.78
CA GLU A 214 -2.74 32.92 34.04
C GLU A 214 -4.25 32.67 34.23
N ASN A 215 -4.94 32.32 33.15
CA ASN A 215 -6.38 32.04 33.12
C ASN A 215 -6.67 30.57 32.77
N TYR A 216 -5.71 29.86 32.18
CA TYR A 216 -5.81 28.44 31.80
C TYR A 216 -4.45 27.76 31.97
N GLY A 217 -4.21 27.19 33.15
CA GLY A 217 -2.93 26.59 33.58
C GLY A 217 -3.09 25.10 33.91
N VAL A 218 -2.39 24.57 34.92
CA VAL A 218 -2.64 23.25 35.51
C VAL A 218 -3.07 23.42 36.96
N THR A 219 -4.17 22.77 37.35
CA THR A 219 -4.81 22.90 38.67
C THR A 219 -4.97 21.52 39.33
N TYR A 220 -4.36 21.37 40.50
CA TYR A 220 -4.53 20.21 41.37
C TYR A 220 -5.35 20.58 42.60
N VAL A 221 -6.29 19.72 43.00
CA VAL A 221 -7.24 20.01 44.09
C VAL A 221 -7.42 18.83 45.03
N GLY A 222 -7.62 19.14 46.31
CA GLY A 222 -8.00 18.20 47.36
C GLY A 222 -9.51 18.08 47.50
N GLU A 223 -9.98 16.91 47.91
CA GLU A 223 -11.42 16.61 48.01
C GLU A 223 -12.17 17.50 49.01
N LYS A 224 -11.57 17.85 50.15
CA LYS A 224 -12.27 18.68 51.15
C LYS A 224 -12.47 20.09 50.61
N TRP A 225 -11.49 20.62 49.89
CA TRP A 225 -11.59 21.90 49.19
C TRP A 225 -12.66 21.88 48.11
N VAL A 226 -12.67 20.89 47.21
CA VAL A 226 -13.72 20.77 46.18
C VAL A 226 -15.10 20.68 46.84
N GLY A 227 -15.25 19.88 47.88
CA GLY A 227 -16.49 19.77 48.65
C GLY A 227 -16.95 21.09 49.29
N LYS A 228 -16.01 21.89 49.81
CA LYS A 228 -16.28 23.25 50.34
C LYS A 228 -16.77 24.18 49.24
N ILE A 229 -16.12 24.17 48.07
CA ILE A 229 -16.51 25.00 46.93
C ILE A 229 -17.87 24.60 46.37
N ILE A 230 -18.17 23.29 46.24
CA ILE A 230 -19.50 22.80 45.86
C ILE A 230 -20.56 23.30 46.86
N HIS A 231 -20.30 23.19 48.17
CA HIS A 231 -21.25 23.64 49.17
C HIS A 231 -21.52 25.15 49.08
N GLN A 232 -20.49 25.96 48.85
CA GLN A 232 -20.61 27.41 48.69
C GLN A 232 -21.36 27.78 47.41
N ALA A 233 -20.93 27.26 46.26
CA ALA A 233 -21.51 27.55 44.94
C ALA A 233 -22.99 27.14 44.85
N THR A 234 -23.38 26.06 45.53
CA THR A 234 -24.75 25.54 45.51
C THR A 234 -25.60 26.03 46.68
N LYS A 235 -25.04 26.85 47.57
CA LYS A 235 -25.68 27.32 48.81
C LYS A 235 -26.21 26.15 49.67
N GLY A 236 -25.45 25.05 49.68
CA GLY A 236 -25.78 23.81 50.40
C GLY A 236 -26.94 22.99 49.83
N LYS A 237 -27.46 23.34 48.65
CA LYS A 237 -28.62 22.65 48.04
C LYS A 237 -28.25 21.37 47.30
N ALA A 238 -27.00 21.22 46.89
CA ALA A 238 -26.58 20.07 46.10
C ALA A 238 -26.06 18.92 46.96
N LYS A 239 -26.28 17.70 46.45
CA LYS A 239 -25.48 16.51 46.80
C LYS A 239 -24.38 16.35 45.77
N TRP A 240 -23.31 15.67 46.14
CA TRP A 240 -22.23 15.35 45.23
C TRP A 240 -21.56 14.02 45.56
N HIS A 241 -20.91 13.44 44.56
CA HIS A 241 -20.15 12.20 44.66
C HIS A 241 -18.85 12.30 43.84
N ARG A 242 -17.76 11.70 44.33
CA ARG A 242 -16.43 11.71 43.68
C ARG A 242 -16.05 10.29 43.27
N ILE A 243 -15.75 10.12 41.99
CA ILE A 243 -15.15 8.90 41.44
C ILE A 243 -13.66 9.17 41.21
N LYS A 244 -12.82 8.49 41.98
CA LYS A 244 -11.36 8.63 41.87
C LYS A 244 -10.86 8.01 40.56
N LYS A 245 -10.01 8.73 39.83
CA LYS A 245 -9.45 8.31 38.52
C LYS A 245 -10.51 7.88 37.50
N GLY A 246 -11.74 8.35 37.64
CA GLY A 246 -12.88 7.95 36.83
C GLY A 246 -12.76 8.30 35.35
N LEU A 247 -11.81 9.18 34.97
CA LEU A 247 -11.61 9.56 33.59
C LEU A 247 -10.14 9.42 33.17
N CYS A 248 -9.91 8.57 32.16
CA CYS A 248 -8.62 8.32 31.51
C CYS A 248 -7.45 7.95 32.46
N GLY A 249 -7.72 7.55 33.71
CA GLY A 249 -6.72 7.10 34.69
C GLY A 249 -6.03 8.22 35.49
N TYR A 250 -6.29 9.49 35.16
CA TYR A 250 -5.61 10.65 35.76
C TYR A 250 -6.58 11.73 36.27
N HIS A 251 -7.85 11.66 35.91
CA HIS A 251 -8.83 12.65 36.35
C HIS A 251 -9.85 12.00 37.27
N ASP A 252 -10.14 12.67 38.36
CA ASP A 252 -11.32 12.36 39.13
C ASP A 252 -12.55 12.96 38.49
N LEU A 253 -13.69 12.31 38.67
CA LEU A 253 -14.99 12.83 38.27
C LEU A 253 -15.80 13.21 39.50
N TYR A 254 -16.37 14.41 39.48
CA TYR A 254 -17.35 14.86 40.45
C TYR A 254 -18.72 14.95 39.77
N ILE A 255 -19.72 14.38 40.42
CA ILE A 255 -21.13 14.43 40.00
C ILE A 255 -21.86 15.29 41.02
N VAL A 256 -22.58 16.33 40.59
CA VAL A 256 -23.29 17.29 41.45
C VAL A 256 -24.75 17.41 41.00
N TRP A 257 -25.70 17.27 41.93
CA TRP A 257 -27.15 17.31 41.64
C TRP A 257 -27.97 17.86 42.80
N ASN A 258 -29.24 18.20 42.54
CA ASN A 258 -30.13 18.79 43.55
C ASN A 258 -30.62 17.76 44.59
N SER A 259 -30.56 18.14 45.88
CA SER A 259 -30.93 17.27 47.01
C SER A 259 -32.44 16.94 47.12
N GLY A 260 -33.32 17.72 46.49
CA GLY A 260 -34.78 17.60 46.61
C GLY A 260 -35.45 16.59 45.68
N VAL A 261 -34.71 16.00 44.74
CA VAL A 261 -35.28 15.04 43.77
C VAL A 261 -35.17 13.63 44.37
N ARG A 262 -36.30 13.09 44.86
CA ARG A 262 -36.41 11.67 45.23
C ARG A 262 -36.17 10.84 43.96
N ARG A 263 -35.24 9.88 44.05
CA ARG A 263 -35.10 8.79 43.06
C ARG A 263 -36.48 8.19 42.79
N GLN A 264 -36.79 7.93 41.52
CA GLN A 264 -37.78 6.91 41.22
C GLN A 264 -37.18 5.59 41.71
N GLU A 265 -37.72 5.05 42.81
CA GLU A 265 -37.48 3.65 43.19
C GLU A 265 -38.08 2.79 42.08
N THR A 266 -37.25 2.35 41.13
CA THR A 266 -37.61 1.29 40.19
C THR A 266 -37.65 -0.02 40.97
N GLY A 267 -38.85 -0.42 41.36
CA GLY A 267 -39.12 -1.77 41.87
C GLY A 267 -38.78 -2.85 40.84
N ASP A 268 -38.30 -3.99 41.36
CA ASP A 268 -38.28 -5.32 40.74
C ASP A 268 -37.99 -5.43 39.23
N ARG A 269 -36.70 -5.57 38.89
CA ARG A 269 -36.25 -6.38 37.74
C ARG A 269 -34.97 -7.17 38.06
N ARG A 270 -34.91 -7.81 39.22
CA ARG A 270 -33.93 -8.88 39.51
C ARG A 270 -34.55 -10.27 39.36
N GLU A 271 -35.28 -10.50 38.27
CA GLU A 271 -35.63 -11.86 37.82
C GLU A 271 -35.63 -11.88 36.28
N GLU A 272 -34.47 -11.72 35.67
CA GLU A 272 -34.14 -12.24 34.33
C GLU A 272 -32.69 -11.91 34.03
N LEU A 273 -31.78 -12.71 34.61
CA LEU A 273 -30.41 -13.00 34.13
C LEU A 273 -29.80 -13.92 35.21
N GLY A 274 -29.89 -15.23 34.96
CA GLY A 274 -29.55 -16.26 35.95
C GLY A 274 -28.07 -16.26 36.29
N VAL A 275 -27.74 -15.87 37.53
CA VAL A 275 -26.47 -16.19 38.18
C VAL A 275 -26.77 -16.79 39.54
N ARG A 276 -26.64 -18.12 39.64
CA ARG A 276 -26.64 -18.84 40.92
C ARG A 276 -25.34 -18.51 41.65
N SER A 277 -25.42 -17.78 42.77
CA SER A 277 -24.36 -17.76 43.77
C SER A 277 -24.79 -18.59 44.98
N GLN A 278 -24.19 -19.77 45.15
CA GLN A 278 -24.12 -20.44 46.45
C GLN A 278 -22.99 -19.78 47.25
N LYS A 279 -23.30 -19.21 48.41
CA LYS A 279 -22.34 -19.03 49.49
C LYS A 279 -23.01 -19.41 50.81
N GLU A 280 -22.41 -20.42 51.44
CA GLU A 280 -22.74 -20.94 52.75
C GLU A 280 -22.40 -19.92 53.85
N GLU A 281 -23.26 -19.88 54.87
CA GLU A 281 -23.06 -19.18 56.14
C GLU A 281 -21.98 -19.88 56.98
N VAL A 282 -21.10 -19.09 57.59
CA VAL A 282 -20.47 -19.44 58.87
C VAL A 282 -20.45 -18.20 59.76
N LEU A 283 -21.28 -18.23 60.80
CA LEU A 283 -21.19 -17.36 61.98
C LEU A 283 -19.92 -17.70 62.79
N ILE A 284 -19.30 -16.69 63.41
CA ILE A 284 -18.86 -16.72 64.82
C ILE A 284 -18.71 -15.28 65.34
N ASN A 285 -19.30 -15.05 66.52
CA ASN A 285 -19.31 -13.84 67.34
C ASN A 285 -17.94 -13.49 67.96
N SER A 286 -17.71 -12.20 68.21
CA SER A 286 -17.41 -11.70 69.58
C SER A 286 -17.43 -10.16 69.66
N GLU A 287 -18.18 -9.67 70.65
CA GLU A 287 -18.38 -8.28 71.05
C GLU A 287 -17.10 -7.63 71.65
N VAL A 288 -16.93 -6.31 71.46
CA VAL A 288 -16.55 -5.37 72.54
C VAL A 288 -17.18 -4.01 72.27
N ARG A 289 -18.02 -3.55 73.19
CA ARG A 289 -18.54 -2.17 73.29
C ARG A 289 -17.45 -1.20 73.73
N SER A 290 -17.39 -0.02 73.10
CA SER A 290 -17.13 1.23 73.83
C SER A 290 -17.91 2.38 73.19
N GLN A 291 -18.72 3.05 74.02
CA GLN A 291 -19.46 4.25 73.65
C GLN A 291 -18.53 5.46 73.64
N SER A 292 -18.60 6.29 72.60
CA SER A 292 -18.40 7.72 72.76
C SER A 292 -19.33 8.49 71.82
N HIS A 293 -20.17 9.33 72.40
CA HIS A 293 -20.96 10.34 71.71
C HIS A 293 -20.02 11.36 71.07
N ASN A 294 -20.06 11.49 69.74
CA ASN A 294 -20.01 12.77 69.03
C ASN A 294 -20.19 12.58 67.52
N SER A 295 -20.97 13.48 66.91
CA SER A 295 -21.15 13.75 65.47
C SER A 295 -22.23 12.97 64.69
N GLU A 296 -23.50 13.25 64.97
CA GLU A 296 -24.64 12.89 64.08
C GLU A 296 -24.55 13.52 62.66
N ILE A 297 -23.62 14.45 62.42
CA ILE A 297 -23.37 15.07 61.10
C ILE A 297 -22.38 14.24 60.25
N GLY A 298 -21.57 13.37 60.88
CA GLY A 298 -20.59 12.52 60.20
C GLY A 298 -21.17 11.20 59.69
N THR A 299 -22.06 10.58 60.46
CA THR A 299 -22.67 9.28 60.16
C THR A 299 -23.65 9.33 58.98
N GLN A 300 -24.49 10.36 58.90
CA GLN A 300 -25.44 10.53 57.79
C GLN A 300 -24.76 10.74 56.43
N ARG A 301 -23.57 11.34 56.42
CA ARG A 301 -22.82 11.60 55.18
C ARG A 301 -22.07 10.35 54.71
N LEU A 302 -21.53 9.55 55.64
CA LEU A 302 -20.90 8.26 55.35
C LEU A 302 -21.93 7.27 54.81
N GLU A 303 -23.12 7.16 55.43
CA GLU A 303 -24.20 6.27 54.97
C GLU A 303 -24.73 6.65 53.57
N VAL A 304 -24.83 7.95 53.24
CA VAL A 304 -25.30 8.40 51.92
C VAL A 304 -24.24 8.19 50.84
N VAL A 305 -22.94 8.32 51.18
CA VAL A 305 -21.84 8.03 50.24
C VAL A 305 -21.74 6.53 49.98
N GLU A 306 -21.80 5.69 51.02
CA GLU A 306 -21.82 4.23 50.90
C GLU A 306 -23.03 3.74 50.08
N GLN A 307 -24.23 4.31 50.28
CA GLN A 307 -25.40 3.98 49.46
C GLN A 307 -25.27 4.39 47.99
N ILE A 308 -24.57 5.49 47.68
CA ILE A 308 -24.35 5.92 46.29
C ILE A 308 -23.32 5.01 45.63
N ASP A 309 -22.24 4.67 46.32
CA ASP A 309 -21.22 3.71 45.87
C ASP A 309 -21.84 2.31 45.62
N GLU A 310 -22.77 1.87 46.47
CA GLU A 310 -23.52 0.61 46.26
C GLU A 310 -24.48 0.64 45.07
N LEU A 311 -24.85 1.83 44.58
CA LEU A 311 -25.86 2.01 43.52
C LEU A 311 -25.27 2.48 42.18
N LEU A 312 -24.14 3.17 42.20
CA LEU A 312 -23.36 3.59 41.03
C LEU A 312 -22.21 2.60 40.83
N ASN A 313 -22.48 1.50 40.12
CA ASN A 313 -21.47 0.51 39.73
C ASN A 313 -20.55 1.05 38.62
N PHE A 314 -19.71 2.03 38.95
CA PHE A 314 -18.82 2.68 37.99
C PHE A 314 -17.52 1.89 37.78
N TYR A 315 -17.20 1.64 36.51
CA TYR A 315 -15.97 0.95 36.11
C TYR A 315 -15.22 1.74 35.05
N CYS A 316 -13.89 1.63 35.11
CA CYS A 316 -12.98 2.19 34.15
C CYS A 316 -12.55 1.15 33.11
N HIS A 317 -12.21 1.62 31.92
CA HIS A 317 -11.56 0.79 30.91
C HIS A 317 -10.22 0.23 31.42
N PRO A 318 -9.81 -0.96 30.95
CA PRO A 318 -8.47 -1.46 31.21
C PRO A 318 -7.40 -0.52 30.63
N ASP A 319 -6.18 -0.64 31.14
CA ASP A 319 -4.99 0.01 30.63
C ASP A 319 -4.11 -0.99 29.86
N GLY A 320 -3.23 -0.49 29.01
CA GLY A 320 -2.32 -1.31 28.22
C GLY A 320 -1.86 -0.66 26.92
N GLY A 321 -0.99 -1.39 26.23
CA GLY A 321 -0.42 -0.98 24.96
C GLY A 321 0.19 -2.14 24.21
N CYS A 322 0.23 -2.01 22.89
CA CYS A 322 1.02 -2.87 22.01
C CYS A 322 2.47 -2.38 22.03
N LYS A 323 3.41 -3.29 22.29
CA LYS A 323 4.84 -2.99 22.37
C LYS A 323 5.52 -3.18 21.01
N SER A 324 5.21 -4.27 20.33
CA SER A 324 5.74 -4.54 18.99
C SER A 324 4.79 -5.42 18.19
N ILE A 325 4.84 -5.24 16.87
CA ILE A 325 4.19 -6.06 15.86
C ILE A 325 5.20 -6.25 14.72
N GLU A 326 5.58 -7.49 14.47
CA GLU A 326 6.70 -7.81 13.59
C GLU A 326 6.44 -9.10 12.82
N VAL A 327 7.07 -9.26 11.66
CA VAL A 327 7.03 -10.53 10.93
C VAL A 327 8.19 -11.42 11.35
N THR A 328 7.87 -12.66 11.73
CA THR A 328 8.85 -13.68 12.12
C THR A 328 9.62 -14.21 10.91
N SER A 329 10.71 -14.94 11.17
CA SER A 329 11.43 -15.68 10.12
C SER A 329 10.58 -16.74 9.41
N THR A 330 9.51 -17.23 10.05
CA THR A 330 8.56 -18.17 9.43
C THR A 330 7.50 -17.48 8.57
N GLY A 331 7.52 -16.14 8.51
CA GLY A 331 6.55 -15.31 7.80
C GLY A 331 5.28 -15.03 8.59
N ASP A 332 5.13 -15.54 9.81
CA ASP A 332 3.98 -15.29 10.69
C ASP A 332 4.08 -13.89 11.33
N ILE A 333 2.97 -13.33 11.79
CA ILE A 333 2.97 -12.00 12.45
C ILE A 333 3.01 -12.21 13.96
N TYR A 334 4.12 -11.85 14.60
CA TYR A 334 4.27 -11.81 16.04
C TYR A 334 3.83 -10.45 16.59
N ILE A 335 3.05 -10.48 17.66
CA ILE A 335 2.57 -9.28 18.35
C ILE A 335 2.69 -9.47 19.85
N GLU A 336 3.12 -8.43 20.56
CA GLU A 336 3.21 -8.45 22.02
C GLU A 336 2.87 -7.09 22.65
N GLY A 337 2.51 -7.14 23.92
CA GLY A 337 2.19 -5.95 24.68
C GLY A 337 1.96 -6.23 26.15
N TRP A 338 1.37 -5.25 26.81
CA TRP A 338 1.01 -5.34 28.22
C TRP A 338 -0.45 -4.89 28.43
N ALA A 339 -1.04 -5.39 29.51
CA ALA A 339 -2.39 -5.06 29.94
C ALA A 339 -2.43 -4.88 31.47
N ALA A 340 -3.31 -4.03 31.96
CA ALA A 340 -3.57 -3.87 33.39
C ALA A 340 -5.03 -3.48 33.59
N ASP A 341 -5.60 -3.84 34.74
CA ASP A 341 -6.89 -3.30 35.15
C ASP A 341 -6.68 -2.29 36.28
N ILE A 342 -7.45 -1.20 36.26
CA ILE A 342 -7.36 -0.11 37.24
C ILE A 342 -8.54 -0.13 38.24
N ASN A 343 -9.53 -1.01 38.03
CA ASN A 343 -10.67 -1.19 38.92
C ASN A 343 -10.29 -2.08 40.11
N ALA A 344 -10.90 -1.88 41.29
CA ALA A 344 -10.50 -2.59 42.53
C ALA A 344 -10.63 -4.13 42.45
N GLU A 345 -11.59 -4.65 41.69
CA GLU A 345 -11.78 -6.09 41.42
C GLU A 345 -10.94 -6.56 40.21
N GLU A 346 -9.67 -6.14 40.19
CA GLU A 346 -8.73 -6.17 39.06
C GLU A 346 -8.72 -7.50 38.27
N LYS A 347 -9.39 -7.55 37.12
CA LYS A 347 -9.27 -8.68 36.20
C LYS A 347 -9.41 -8.26 34.74
N VAL A 348 -8.27 -8.19 34.04
CA VAL A 348 -8.26 -8.27 32.58
C VAL A 348 -8.78 -9.66 32.21
N GLU A 349 -9.88 -9.70 31.46
CA GLU A 349 -10.55 -10.94 31.07
C GLU A 349 -9.91 -11.52 29.80
N GLU A 350 -9.63 -10.66 28.83
CA GLU A 350 -9.19 -11.07 27.50
C GLU A 350 -8.30 -9.99 26.85
N VAL A 351 -7.29 -10.43 26.09
CA VAL A 351 -6.72 -9.63 25.01
C VAL A 351 -7.16 -10.28 23.70
N ALA A 352 -8.05 -9.60 22.98
CA ALA A 352 -8.65 -10.08 21.76
C ALA A 352 -7.86 -9.60 20.55
N ILE A 353 -7.55 -10.52 19.65
CA ILE A 353 -6.90 -10.24 18.37
C ILE A 353 -7.92 -10.56 17.27
N LEU A 354 -8.21 -9.54 16.45
CA LEU A 354 -9.19 -9.58 15.38
C LEU A 354 -8.49 -9.33 14.04
N VAL A 355 -8.93 -10.04 13.00
CA VAL A 355 -8.54 -9.80 11.60
C VAL A 355 -9.80 -9.44 10.83
N ASN A 356 -9.84 -8.24 10.24
CA ASN A 356 -11.02 -7.72 9.53
C ASN A 356 -12.32 -7.81 10.36
N GLY A 357 -12.22 -7.51 11.66
CA GLY A 357 -13.36 -7.59 12.60
C GLY A 357 -13.72 -9.00 13.09
N ILE A 358 -13.07 -10.05 12.59
CA ILE A 358 -13.29 -11.43 13.02
C ILE A 358 -12.27 -11.79 14.09
N LYS A 359 -12.73 -12.17 15.29
CA LYS A 359 -11.86 -12.62 16.38
C LYS A 359 -11.15 -13.92 16.00
N VAL A 360 -9.82 -13.86 15.88
CA VAL A 360 -8.98 -15.03 15.59
C VAL A 360 -8.39 -15.64 16.86
N LYS A 361 -8.22 -14.86 17.93
CA LYS A 361 -7.65 -15.35 19.20
C LYS A 361 -8.00 -14.51 20.42
N SER A 362 -7.94 -15.18 21.58
CA SER A 362 -7.88 -14.62 22.93
C SER A 362 -6.53 -15.01 23.57
N CYS A 363 -5.70 -14.07 24.00
CA CYS A 363 -4.42 -14.37 24.64
C CYS A 363 -4.57 -14.74 26.12
N LEU A 364 -3.79 -15.73 26.57
CA LEU A 364 -3.65 -16.06 27.98
C LEU A 364 -2.67 -15.08 28.63
N LEU A 365 -3.14 -14.37 29.66
CA LEU A 365 -2.34 -13.41 30.41
C LEU A 365 -1.31 -14.15 31.27
N LYS A 366 -0.05 -13.71 31.20
CA LYS A 366 0.98 -14.15 32.16
C LYS A 366 1.11 -13.09 33.24
N ASP A 367 0.87 -13.49 34.47
CA ASP A 367 1.00 -12.64 35.64
C ASP A 367 2.49 -12.36 35.93
N GLU A 368 2.90 -11.09 35.91
CA GLU A 368 4.18 -10.69 36.48
C GLU A 368 4.00 -10.55 37.99
N SER A 369 4.47 -11.57 38.72
CA SER A 369 4.47 -11.60 40.18
C SER A 369 5.27 -10.41 40.73
N GLN A 370 4.58 -9.28 40.94
CA GLN A 370 4.86 -8.12 41.80
C GLN A 370 4.22 -6.80 41.28
N THR A 371 3.75 -6.71 40.02
CA THR A 371 3.42 -5.40 39.39
C THR A 371 1.96 -5.21 38.93
N LYS A 372 1.05 -6.19 39.10
CA LYS A 372 -0.35 -6.12 38.63
C LYS A 372 -0.49 -5.74 37.13
N LYS A 373 0.55 -6.03 36.35
CA LYS A 373 0.61 -5.86 34.90
C LYS A 373 0.77 -7.23 34.26
N TYR A 374 -0.05 -7.50 33.27
CA TYR A 374 0.02 -8.73 32.49
C TYR A 374 0.82 -8.50 31.22
N GLN A 375 1.68 -9.44 30.87
CA GLN A 375 2.27 -9.51 29.53
C GLN A 375 1.41 -10.44 28.66
N TRP A 376 1.27 -10.07 27.39
CA TRP A 376 0.61 -10.89 26.39
C TRP A 376 1.43 -10.90 25.10
N SER A 377 1.43 -12.04 24.42
CA SER A 377 1.98 -12.15 23.08
C SER A 377 1.26 -13.23 22.28
N TYR A 378 1.33 -13.11 20.95
CA TYR A 378 0.72 -14.06 20.03
C TYR A 378 1.42 -14.06 18.68
N SER A 379 1.42 -15.21 18.02
CA SER A 379 1.83 -15.35 16.63
C SER A 379 0.61 -15.69 15.78
N ILE A 380 0.23 -14.78 14.90
CA ILE A 380 -0.86 -14.95 13.93
C ILE A 380 -0.29 -15.72 12.74
N ASN A 381 -0.90 -16.86 12.41
CA ASN A 381 -0.56 -17.60 11.20
C ASN A 381 -0.94 -16.75 9.97
N SER A 382 0.05 -16.38 9.18
CA SER A 382 -0.13 -15.50 8.01
C SER A 382 -0.45 -16.24 6.70
N GLU A 383 -0.67 -17.56 6.76
CA GLU A 383 -0.99 -18.41 5.60
C GLU A 383 -2.22 -17.92 4.84
N HIS A 384 -3.24 -17.46 5.57
CA HIS A 384 -4.49 -16.96 5.02
C HIS A 384 -4.63 -15.43 5.08
N LEU A 385 -3.58 -14.72 5.51
CA LEU A 385 -3.58 -13.27 5.51
C LEU A 385 -3.25 -12.73 4.13
N SER A 386 -3.98 -11.69 3.73
CA SER A 386 -3.68 -10.84 2.60
C SER A 386 -2.96 -9.56 3.05
N PRO A 387 -2.18 -8.90 2.17
CA PRO A 387 -1.58 -7.60 2.48
C PRO A 387 -2.58 -6.51 2.88
N ASP A 388 -3.83 -6.62 2.43
CA ASP A 388 -4.88 -5.62 2.65
C ASP A 388 -5.70 -5.88 3.92
N ASP A 389 -5.42 -6.98 4.65
CA ASP A 389 -6.09 -7.28 5.91
C ASP A 389 -5.66 -6.33 7.02
N VAL A 390 -6.55 -6.09 7.99
CA VAL A 390 -6.31 -5.23 9.15
C VAL A 390 -6.35 -6.04 10.43
N ILE A 391 -5.31 -5.91 11.25
CA ILE A 391 -5.21 -6.52 12.58
C ILE A 391 -5.60 -5.49 13.63
N LEU A 392 -6.66 -5.78 14.40
CA LEU A 392 -7.07 -4.99 15.57
C LEU A 392 -6.76 -5.78 16.84
N VAL A 393 -6.17 -5.12 17.84
CA VAL A 393 -5.97 -5.68 19.18
C VAL A 393 -6.68 -4.82 20.21
N LYS A 394 -7.49 -5.47 21.04
CA LYS A 394 -8.16 -4.81 22.18
C LYS A 394 -8.06 -5.61 23.46
N ILE A 395 -7.99 -4.88 24.57
CA ILE A 395 -7.97 -5.40 25.93
C ILE A 395 -9.38 -5.27 26.49
N ILE A 396 -9.89 -6.33 27.11
CA ILE A 396 -11.25 -6.42 27.64
C ILE A 396 -11.14 -6.82 29.11
N ASN A 397 -11.84 -6.10 29.99
CA ASN A 397 -11.96 -6.49 31.39
C ASN A 397 -13.25 -7.24 31.69
N ASN A 398 -13.37 -7.74 32.92
CA ASN A 398 -14.54 -8.48 33.41
C ASN A 398 -15.84 -7.65 33.50
N PHE A 399 -15.78 -6.34 33.24
CA PHE A 399 -16.93 -5.45 33.11
C PHE A 399 -17.28 -5.17 31.64
N HIS A 400 -16.65 -5.90 30.71
CA HIS A 400 -16.81 -5.78 29.26
C HIS A 400 -16.44 -4.39 28.70
N LEU A 401 -15.64 -3.61 29.43
CA LEU A 401 -15.05 -2.38 28.91
C LEU A 401 -13.82 -2.70 28.08
N GLU A 402 -13.76 -2.11 26.89
CA GLU A 402 -12.75 -2.42 25.88
C GLU A 402 -11.75 -1.28 25.71
N ARG A 403 -10.49 -1.61 25.47
CA ARG A 403 -9.47 -0.66 25.03
C ARG A 403 -8.77 -1.17 23.80
N VAL A 404 -8.99 -0.52 22.67
CA VAL A 404 -8.20 -0.75 21.46
C VAL A 404 -6.78 -0.23 21.70
N VAL A 405 -5.79 -1.10 21.53
CA VAL A 405 -4.37 -0.81 21.76
C VAL A 405 -3.53 -0.87 20.50
N ASN A 406 -4.05 -1.48 19.42
CA ASN A 406 -3.38 -1.52 18.13
C ASN A 406 -4.39 -1.68 16.99
N ILE A 407 -4.16 -0.99 15.88
CA ILE A 407 -4.77 -1.27 14.58
C ILE A 407 -3.65 -1.17 13.55
N SER A 408 -3.37 -2.25 12.82
CA SER A 408 -2.31 -2.29 11.82
C SER A 408 -2.77 -3.01 10.56
N PRO A 409 -2.80 -2.32 9.41
CA PRO A 409 -2.84 -2.97 8.11
C PRO A 409 -1.63 -3.91 7.93
N VAL A 410 -1.80 -5.09 7.34
CA VAL A 410 -0.71 -6.07 7.21
C VAL A 410 0.44 -5.52 6.35
N ASN A 411 0.14 -4.76 5.31
CA ASN A 411 1.11 -4.10 4.43
C ASN A 411 1.90 -2.92 5.08
N SER A 412 1.53 -2.49 6.30
CA SER A 412 2.27 -1.47 7.06
C SER A 412 3.29 -2.10 8.02
N ILE A 413 3.09 -3.36 8.41
CA ILE A 413 4.00 -4.13 9.28
C ILE A 413 5.27 -4.54 8.53
N VAL A 414 5.11 -4.93 7.26
CA VAL A 414 6.19 -5.41 6.40
C VAL A 414 5.99 -4.90 4.99
N LEU A 415 7.09 -4.61 4.30
CA LEU A 415 7.06 -4.19 2.91
C LEU A 415 6.50 -5.31 2.02
N LEU A 416 5.19 -5.24 1.75
CA LEU A 416 4.47 -6.19 0.93
C LEU A 416 3.82 -5.50 -0.27
N PRO A 417 3.85 -6.13 -1.45
CA PRO A 417 3.04 -5.70 -2.58
C PRO A 417 1.55 -5.85 -2.28
N PRO A 418 0.69 -4.97 -2.81
CA PRO A 418 -0.76 -5.14 -2.76
C PRO A 418 -1.22 -6.51 -3.26
N ASN A 419 -2.35 -6.97 -2.74
CA ASN A 419 -2.90 -8.30 -3.01
C ASN A 419 -3.05 -8.57 -4.52
N HIS A 420 -3.62 -7.62 -5.28
CA HIS A 420 -3.82 -7.77 -6.72
C HIS A 420 -2.50 -7.94 -7.52
N LEU A 421 -1.40 -7.34 -7.07
CA LEU A 421 -0.09 -7.50 -7.73
C LEU A 421 0.57 -8.83 -7.38
N LEU A 422 0.42 -9.31 -6.14
CA LEU A 422 0.86 -10.66 -5.77
C LEU A 422 0.12 -11.71 -6.62
N LEU A 423 -1.21 -11.63 -6.68
CA LEU A 423 -2.02 -12.54 -7.49
C LEU A 423 -1.63 -12.51 -8.97
N ARG A 424 -1.34 -11.33 -9.54
CA ARG A 424 -0.91 -11.21 -10.94
C ARG A 424 0.37 -11.96 -11.23
N ILE A 425 1.36 -11.86 -10.34
CA ILE A 425 2.72 -12.39 -10.58
C ILE A 425 2.85 -13.85 -10.15
N SER A 426 2.28 -14.24 -9.02
CA SER A 426 2.46 -15.58 -8.44
C SER A 426 1.21 -16.46 -8.48
N GLY A 427 0.03 -15.89 -8.80
CA GLY A 427 -1.26 -16.57 -8.62
C GLY A 427 -1.63 -16.83 -7.16
N ASN A 428 -0.87 -16.27 -6.20
CA ASN A 428 -1.03 -16.53 -4.77
C ASN A 428 -0.79 -15.25 -3.95
N SER A 429 -1.81 -14.84 -3.20
CA SER A 429 -1.79 -13.65 -2.34
C SER A 429 -1.25 -13.88 -0.93
N SER A 430 -0.91 -15.12 -0.57
CA SER A 430 -0.47 -15.48 0.77
C SER A 430 0.83 -14.77 1.13
N VAL A 431 0.76 -13.96 2.20
CA VAL A 431 1.93 -13.27 2.77
C VAL A 431 3.00 -14.28 3.19
N LYS A 432 2.59 -15.37 3.84
CA LYS A 432 3.50 -16.44 4.26
C LYS A 432 4.26 -17.04 3.08
N ALA A 433 3.54 -17.40 2.01
CA ALA A 433 4.14 -18.00 0.82
C ALA A 433 5.13 -17.04 0.12
N PHE A 434 4.81 -15.75 0.10
CA PHE A 434 5.71 -14.75 -0.47
C PHE A 434 7.01 -14.65 0.33
N LEU A 435 6.92 -14.49 1.65
CA LEU A 435 8.09 -14.30 2.50
C LEU A 435 8.93 -15.57 2.65
N SER A 436 8.29 -16.73 2.81
CA SER A 436 9.00 -18.02 2.92
C SER A 436 9.78 -18.36 1.65
N SER A 437 9.36 -17.83 0.50
CA SER A 437 10.06 -18.08 -0.77
C SER A 437 11.44 -17.41 -0.86
N PHE A 438 11.77 -16.47 0.03
CA PHE A 438 13.01 -15.69 -0.06
C PHE A 438 14.25 -16.56 0.20
N ASP A 439 14.21 -17.41 1.24
CA ASP A 439 15.33 -18.27 1.60
C ASP A 439 15.57 -19.36 0.56
N ASP A 440 14.49 -20.01 0.11
CA ASP A 440 14.56 -21.00 -0.98
C ASP A 440 15.12 -20.39 -2.26
N LEU A 441 14.68 -19.17 -2.63
CA LEU A 441 15.16 -18.46 -3.81
C LEU A 441 16.66 -18.14 -3.69
N LYS A 442 17.09 -17.53 -2.58
CA LYS A 442 18.50 -17.21 -2.33
C LYS A 442 19.38 -18.46 -2.40
N TYR A 443 19.01 -19.49 -1.65
CA TYR A 443 19.76 -20.74 -1.58
C TYR A 443 19.87 -21.37 -2.97
N THR A 444 18.77 -21.46 -3.70
CA THR A 444 18.73 -22.14 -5.00
C THR A 444 19.57 -21.41 -6.04
N VAL A 445 19.46 -20.09 -6.15
CA VAL A 445 20.25 -19.27 -7.08
C VAL A 445 21.75 -19.36 -6.74
N LYS A 446 22.14 -19.16 -5.47
CA LYS A 446 23.54 -19.26 -5.03
C LYS A 446 24.12 -20.65 -5.30
N ASN A 447 23.38 -21.71 -4.99
CA ASN A 447 23.81 -23.10 -5.22
C ASN A 447 24.03 -23.42 -6.69
N TYR A 448 23.13 -22.99 -7.60
CA TYR A 448 23.31 -23.23 -9.02
C TYR A 448 24.44 -22.41 -9.63
N LEU A 449 24.62 -21.15 -9.22
CA LEU A 449 25.78 -20.35 -9.59
C LEU A 449 27.08 -21.04 -9.14
N GLN A 450 27.13 -21.51 -7.89
CA GLN A 450 28.30 -22.20 -7.34
C GLN A 450 28.62 -23.49 -8.10
N LYS A 451 27.61 -24.29 -8.44
CA LYS A 451 27.77 -25.51 -9.25
C LYS A 451 28.35 -25.23 -10.64
N ALA A 452 28.04 -24.05 -11.20
CA ALA A 452 28.61 -23.58 -12.46
C ALA A 452 29.95 -22.85 -12.31
N GLY A 453 30.52 -22.82 -11.10
CA GLY A 453 31.82 -22.23 -10.82
C GLY A 453 31.79 -20.72 -10.54
N PHE A 454 30.63 -20.16 -10.22
CA PHE A 454 30.46 -18.74 -9.91
C PHE A 454 30.05 -18.52 -8.45
N ASP A 455 30.70 -17.60 -7.77
CA ASP A 455 30.22 -17.06 -6.50
C ASP A 455 29.25 -15.89 -6.79
N PHE A 456 28.13 -15.83 -6.06
CA PHE A 456 27.20 -14.71 -6.15
C PHE A 456 27.86 -13.38 -5.75
N HIS A 457 28.76 -13.40 -4.77
CA HIS A 457 29.40 -12.19 -4.24
C HIS A 457 30.43 -11.56 -5.19
N GLN A 458 30.74 -12.20 -6.32
CA GLN A 458 31.65 -11.64 -7.34
C GLN A 458 30.94 -10.65 -8.29
N PHE A 459 29.60 -10.62 -8.30
CA PHE A 459 28.81 -9.78 -9.20
C PHE A 459 28.49 -8.44 -8.53
N GLU A 460 28.89 -7.31 -9.11
CA GLU A 460 28.63 -5.98 -8.56
C GLU A 460 27.29 -5.43 -9.02
N ASN A 461 27.02 -5.44 -10.33
CA ASN A 461 25.75 -4.96 -10.88
C ASN A 461 24.87 -6.13 -11.32
N ILE A 462 23.77 -6.34 -10.61
CA ILE A 462 22.87 -7.49 -10.79
C ILE A 462 21.49 -6.99 -11.23
N LEU A 463 21.03 -7.43 -12.41
CA LEU A 463 19.71 -7.12 -12.95
C LEU A 463 18.76 -8.30 -12.77
N ASP A 464 17.57 -8.05 -12.22
CA ASP A 464 16.41 -8.93 -12.29
C ASP A 464 15.49 -8.48 -13.44
N PHE A 465 15.53 -9.20 -14.56
CA PHE A 465 14.69 -8.97 -15.74
C PHE A 465 13.36 -9.70 -15.56
N GLY A 466 12.23 -8.99 -15.69
CA GLY A 466 10.92 -9.50 -15.29
C GLY A 466 10.79 -9.55 -13.78
N CYS A 467 11.16 -8.47 -13.08
CA CYS A 467 11.26 -8.47 -11.63
C CYS A 467 9.92 -8.58 -10.90
N GLY A 468 8.80 -8.39 -11.61
CA GLY A 468 7.45 -8.33 -11.05
C GLY A 468 7.40 -7.34 -9.90
N VAL A 469 6.91 -7.83 -8.76
CA VAL A 469 6.83 -7.09 -7.49
C VAL A 469 8.13 -7.13 -6.66
N GLY A 470 9.27 -7.43 -7.28
CA GLY A 470 10.59 -7.30 -6.64
C GLY A 470 10.94 -8.42 -5.65
N ARG A 471 10.36 -9.62 -5.81
CA ARG A 471 10.65 -10.79 -4.94
C ARG A 471 12.15 -11.08 -4.84
N TYR A 472 12.84 -11.14 -5.98
CA TYR A 472 14.29 -11.35 -6.00
C TYR A 472 15.03 -10.20 -5.33
N LEU A 473 14.62 -8.96 -5.63
CA LEU A 473 15.26 -7.75 -5.07
C LEU A 473 15.19 -7.74 -3.54
N MET A 474 14.02 -8.03 -2.97
CA MET A 474 13.81 -8.12 -1.53
C MET A 474 14.56 -9.30 -0.90
N ALA A 475 14.50 -10.49 -1.52
CA ALA A 475 15.19 -11.66 -1.01
C ALA A 475 16.71 -11.46 -0.95
N PHE A 476 17.32 -10.81 -1.95
CA PHE A 476 18.77 -10.65 -2.05
C PHE A 476 19.33 -9.40 -1.36
N LYS A 477 18.50 -8.44 -0.94
CA LYS A 477 18.94 -7.26 -0.18
C LYS A 477 19.85 -7.59 1.02
N PRO A 478 19.53 -8.55 1.92
CA PRO A 478 20.39 -8.88 3.05
C PRO A 478 21.71 -9.58 2.67
N GLU A 479 21.85 -10.06 1.43
CA GLU A 479 23.03 -10.79 0.95
C GLU A 479 24.05 -9.87 0.26
N LEU A 480 23.72 -8.59 0.04
CA LEU A 480 24.58 -7.67 -0.72
C LEU A 480 25.81 -7.25 0.10
N LEU A 481 26.98 -7.36 -0.53
CA LEU A 481 28.17 -6.63 -0.11
C LEU A 481 28.03 -5.13 -0.43
N PRO A 482 28.79 -4.24 0.25
CA PRO A 482 28.66 -2.79 0.07
C PRO A 482 28.84 -2.27 -1.37
N ASN A 483 29.57 -2.99 -2.21
CA ASN A 483 29.79 -2.65 -3.62
C ASN A 483 28.72 -3.21 -4.58
N GLN A 484 27.84 -4.10 -4.11
CA GLN A 484 26.82 -4.73 -4.95
C GLN A 484 25.56 -3.85 -5.05
N LYS A 485 24.99 -3.79 -6.25
CA LYS A 485 23.80 -3.00 -6.60
C LYS A 485 22.78 -3.87 -7.31
N LEU A 486 21.53 -3.73 -6.90
CA LEU A 486 20.39 -4.41 -7.50
C LEU A 486 19.64 -3.48 -8.45
N PHE A 487 19.28 -4.05 -9.59
CA PHE A 487 18.47 -3.41 -10.62
C PHE A 487 17.30 -4.33 -10.96
N GLY A 488 16.15 -3.74 -11.29
CA GLY A 488 14.97 -4.48 -11.72
C GLY A 488 14.33 -3.83 -12.93
N CYS A 489 13.67 -4.62 -13.75
CA CYS A 489 12.72 -4.09 -14.72
C CYS A 489 11.59 -5.06 -14.99
N ASP A 490 10.41 -4.49 -15.27
CA ASP A 490 9.23 -5.26 -15.63
C ASP A 490 8.43 -4.56 -16.73
N VAL A 491 7.69 -5.36 -17.51
CA VAL A 491 6.82 -4.87 -18.58
C VAL A 491 5.52 -4.30 -18.03
N PHE A 492 5.06 -4.78 -16.87
CA PHE A 492 3.84 -4.31 -16.23
C PHE A 492 4.12 -2.99 -15.47
N PRO A 493 3.51 -1.87 -15.89
CA PRO A 493 3.75 -0.57 -15.27
C PRO A 493 3.45 -0.58 -13.77
N GLU A 494 2.35 -1.22 -13.36
CA GLU A 494 1.92 -1.31 -11.95
C GLU A 494 2.99 -1.98 -11.07
N CYS A 495 3.64 -3.03 -11.57
CA CYS A 495 4.70 -3.74 -10.84
C CYS A 495 5.99 -2.91 -10.75
N ALA A 496 6.43 -2.36 -11.88
CA ALA A 496 7.65 -1.54 -11.94
C ALA A 496 7.50 -0.27 -11.09
N GLN A 497 6.38 0.42 -11.20
CA GLN A 497 6.06 1.62 -10.42
C GLN A 497 6.00 1.30 -8.92
N TRP A 498 5.30 0.23 -8.53
CA TRP A 498 5.25 -0.17 -7.12
C TRP A 498 6.67 -0.41 -6.56
N CYS A 499 7.52 -1.12 -7.32
CA CYS A 499 8.90 -1.37 -6.90
C CYS A 499 9.72 -0.07 -6.81
N GLU A 500 9.61 0.83 -7.78
CA GLU A 500 10.29 2.13 -7.77
C GLU A 500 9.86 2.98 -6.56
N GLU A 501 8.57 2.94 -6.21
CA GLU A 501 8.01 3.67 -5.08
C GLU A 501 8.38 3.07 -3.72
N ASN A 502 8.56 1.76 -3.61
CA ASN A 502 8.67 1.06 -2.32
C ASN A 502 10.05 0.43 -2.06
N ILE A 503 10.80 0.03 -3.09
CA ILE A 503 12.10 -0.66 -2.98
C ILE A 503 13.24 0.33 -3.19
N LYS A 504 13.53 1.17 -2.17
CA LYS A 504 14.50 2.28 -2.28
C LYS A 504 15.97 1.86 -2.36
N PHE A 505 16.29 0.60 -2.10
CA PHE A 505 17.65 0.07 -2.17
C PHE A 505 18.03 -0.50 -3.54
N ALA A 506 17.09 -0.57 -4.48
CA ALA A 506 17.31 -1.05 -5.84
C ALA A 506 16.90 0.03 -6.85
N THR A 507 17.45 -0.03 -8.07
CA THR A 507 17.00 0.83 -9.18
C THR A 507 16.04 0.02 -10.06
N VAL A 508 14.75 0.36 -10.03
CA VAL A 508 13.73 -0.33 -10.83
C VAL A 508 13.19 0.59 -11.91
N LYS A 509 13.03 0.06 -13.13
CA LYS A 509 12.50 0.80 -14.28
C LYS A 509 11.48 -0.04 -15.04
N GLN A 510 10.48 0.60 -15.63
CA GLN A 510 9.60 -0.06 -16.59
C GLN A 510 10.33 -0.32 -17.91
N ASN A 511 10.15 -1.50 -18.51
CA ASN A 511 10.53 -1.78 -19.91
C ASN A 511 9.29 -1.99 -20.79
N ASN A 512 9.48 -1.93 -22.11
CA ASN A 512 8.45 -2.31 -23.08
C ASN A 512 8.44 -3.83 -23.30
N ILE A 513 7.38 -4.36 -23.91
CA ILE A 513 7.33 -5.79 -24.29
C ILE A 513 8.37 -6.16 -25.35
N GLN A 514 8.75 -5.18 -26.19
CA GLN A 514 9.88 -5.27 -27.10
C GLN A 514 11.10 -4.55 -26.51
N PRO A 515 12.32 -5.04 -26.75
CA PRO A 515 13.54 -4.31 -26.37
C PRO A 515 13.64 -2.95 -27.07
N PRO A 516 14.48 -2.03 -26.58
CA PRO A 516 15.55 -2.25 -25.60
C PRO A 516 15.16 -2.12 -24.13
N LEU A 517 15.93 -2.77 -23.26
CA LEU A 517 16.00 -2.52 -21.83
C LEU A 517 16.43 -1.07 -21.57
N PRO A 518 15.88 -0.41 -20.52
CA PRO A 518 16.19 0.98 -20.16
C PRO A 518 17.53 1.12 -19.40
N PHE A 519 18.55 0.37 -19.85
CA PHE A 519 19.87 0.26 -19.24
C PHE A 519 20.99 0.39 -20.27
N GLU A 520 22.17 0.77 -19.79
CA GLU A 520 23.32 1.05 -20.65
C GLU A 520 23.98 -0.23 -21.15
N ASN A 521 24.78 -0.11 -22.21
CA ASN A 521 25.57 -1.23 -22.72
C ASN A 521 26.61 -1.66 -21.69
N ASN A 522 26.87 -2.97 -21.58
CA ASN A 522 27.90 -3.53 -20.70
C ASN A 522 27.79 -3.12 -19.21
N GLN A 523 26.57 -2.86 -18.72
CA GLN A 523 26.32 -2.41 -17.36
C GLN A 523 26.35 -3.55 -16.33
N PHE A 524 25.87 -4.75 -16.69
CA PHE A 524 25.58 -5.81 -15.72
C PHE A 524 26.58 -6.96 -15.76
N ASP A 525 26.82 -7.52 -14.57
CA ASP A 525 27.69 -8.67 -14.36
C ASP A 525 26.87 -9.96 -14.31
N LEU A 526 25.63 -9.85 -13.79
CA LEU A 526 24.64 -10.91 -13.73
C LEU A 526 23.29 -10.36 -14.17
N VAL A 527 22.65 -11.04 -15.11
CA VAL A 527 21.23 -10.85 -15.46
C VAL A 527 20.48 -12.12 -15.04
N ASN A 528 19.57 -11.98 -14.09
CA ASN A 528 18.61 -12.99 -13.69
C ASN A 528 17.34 -12.83 -14.57
N ALA A 529 16.92 -13.91 -15.22
CA ALA A 529 15.74 -13.96 -16.08
C ALA A 529 14.95 -15.24 -15.81
N VAL A 530 14.50 -15.39 -14.56
CA VAL A 530 13.74 -16.56 -14.09
C VAL A 530 12.28 -16.40 -14.52
N SER A 531 11.76 -17.38 -15.24
CA SER A 531 10.38 -17.44 -15.75
C SER A 531 10.01 -16.22 -16.60
N VAL A 532 10.92 -15.78 -17.48
CA VAL A 532 10.65 -14.70 -18.44
C VAL A 532 10.46 -15.28 -19.85
N PHE A 533 11.49 -15.95 -20.37
CA PHE A 533 11.46 -16.55 -21.71
C PHE A 533 10.42 -17.66 -21.87
N THR A 534 9.89 -18.18 -20.77
CA THR A 534 8.77 -19.12 -20.76
C THR A 534 7.43 -18.51 -21.18
N HIS A 535 7.33 -17.17 -21.25
CA HIS A 535 6.11 -16.44 -21.58
C HIS A 535 6.26 -15.58 -22.83
N LEU A 536 7.25 -15.88 -23.70
CA LEU A 536 7.59 -15.09 -24.87
C LEU A 536 7.56 -15.94 -26.15
N ARG A 537 6.97 -15.37 -27.21
CA ARG A 537 7.08 -15.87 -28.59
C ARG A 537 8.53 -15.85 -29.10
N LEU A 538 8.80 -16.65 -30.12
CA LEU A 538 10.15 -16.94 -30.60
C LEU A 538 10.93 -15.70 -31.08
N ASP A 539 10.30 -14.81 -31.87
CA ASP A 539 10.87 -13.53 -32.29
C ASP A 539 11.29 -12.67 -31.09
N LEU A 540 10.43 -12.55 -30.07
CA LEU A 540 10.79 -11.81 -28.86
C LEU A 540 11.95 -12.46 -28.11
N GLN A 541 12.04 -13.80 -28.08
CA GLN A 541 13.19 -14.46 -27.43
C GLN A 541 14.52 -14.10 -28.11
N HIS A 542 14.55 -14.06 -29.44
CA HIS A 542 15.74 -13.64 -30.18
C HIS A 542 16.12 -12.19 -29.87
N LEU A 543 15.13 -11.28 -29.89
CA LEU A 543 15.36 -9.87 -29.62
C LEU A 543 15.81 -9.62 -28.17
N TRP A 544 15.21 -10.31 -27.20
CA TRP A 544 15.60 -10.20 -25.78
C TRP A 544 16.95 -10.87 -25.48
N ALA A 545 17.26 -12.01 -26.08
CA ALA A 545 18.59 -12.62 -25.96
C ALA A 545 19.68 -11.63 -26.40
N TRP A 546 19.39 -10.86 -27.46
CA TRP A 546 20.27 -9.81 -27.95
C TRP A 546 20.40 -8.62 -27.01
N ASP A 547 19.28 -8.09 -26.53
CA ASP A 547 19.34 -6.93 -25.66
C ASP A 547 19.96 -7.26 -24.29
N ILE A 548 19.75 -8.48 -23.79
CA ILE A 548 20.48 -9.01 -22.63
C ILE A 548 21.98 -9.10 -22.93
N TYR A 549 22.37 -9.59 -24.11
CA TYR A 549 23.78 -9.61 -24.53
C TYR A 549 24.38 -8.19 -24.56
N ARG A 550 23.61 -7.18 -25.00
CA ARG A 550 24.02 -5.77 -25.03
C ARG A 550 24.28 -5.22 -23.63
N VAL A 551 23.39 -5.46 -22.67
CA VAL A 551 23.53 -4.90 -21.31
C VAL A 551 24.52 -5.67 -20.43
N LEU A 552 24.80 -6.94 -20.72
CA LEU A 552 25.85 -7.69 -20.02
C LEU A 552 27.25 -7.17 -20.39
N ARG A 553 28.14 -7.01 -19.41
CA ARG A 553 29.57 -6.77 -19.67
C ARG A 553 30.24 -8.02 -20.28
N PRO A 554 31.38 -7.89 -20.99
CA PRO A 554 32.18 -9.05 -21.38
C PRO A 554 32.49 -9.94 -20.16
N GLY A 555 32.26 -11.24 -20.29
CA GLY A 555 32.36 -12.20 -19.19
C GLY A 555 31.15 -12.27 -18.25
N GLY A 556 30.16 -11.38 -18.39
CA GLY A 556 28.93 -11.36 -17.60
C GLY A 556 28.04 -12.58 -17.84
N ILE A 557 27.18 -12.87 -16.87
CA ILE A 557 26.40 -14.11 -16.76
C ILE A 557 24.91 -13.84 -16.96
N LEU A 558 24.27 -14.66 -17.80
CA LEU A 558 22.82 -14.79 -17.88
C LEU A 558 22.40 -16.05 -17.13
N PHE A 559 21.62 -15.87 -16.07
CA PHE A 559 20.97 -16.93 -15.30
C PHE A 559 19.49 -16.95 -15.67
N MET A 560 19.03 -17.97 -16.39
CA MET A 560 17.69 -17.98 -16.96
C MET A 560 17.04 -19.35 -16.88
N THR A 561 15.71 -19.39 -16.91
CA THR A 561 14.94 -20.64 -16.98
C THR A 561 14.12 -20.74 -18.26
N LEU A 562 13.90 -21.98 -18.73
CA LEU A 562 13.05 -22.32 -19.88
C LEU A 562 12.18 -23.54 -19.56
N HIS A 563 11.04 -23.71 -20.23
CA HIS A 563 10.32 -24.98 -20.17
C HIS A 563 11.02 -26.00 -21.09
N GLY A 564 11.66 -27.00 -20.48
CA GLY A 564 12.28 -28.10 -21.21
C GLY A 564 11.28 -29.15 -21.70
N PRO A 565 11.77 -30.22 -22.35
CA PRO A 565 10.92 -31.29 -22.88
C PRO A 565 10.01 -31.99 -21.87
N GLN A 566 10.31 -31.91 -20.57
CA GLN A 566 9.46 -32.47 -19.51
C GLN A 566 8.05 -31.86 -19.46
N PHE A 567 7.85 -30.66 -20.02
CA PHE A 567 6.55 -30.00 -20.07
C PHE A 567 5.71 -30.42 -21.29
N PHE A 568 6.24 -31.22 -22.23
CA PHE A 568 5.49 -31.69 -23.40
C PHE A 568 4.16 -32.41 -23.06
N PRO A 569 4.08 -33.28 -22.04
CA PRO A 569 2.83 -33.93 -21.69
C PRO A 569 1.73 -32.94 -21.28
N ILE A 570 2.08 -31.93 -20.49
CA ILE A 570 1.14 -30.89 -20.04
C ILE A 570 0.61 -30.13 -21.26
N VAL A 571 1.51 -29.72 -22.15
CA VAL A 571 1.14 -29.04 -23.40
C VAL A 571 0.25 -29.90 -24.28
N TYR A 572 0.61 -31.17 -24.47
CA TYR A 572 -0.18 -32.11 -25.26
C TYR A 572 -1.60 -32.26 -24.71
N ASP A 573 -1.78 -32.30 -23.40
CA ASP A 573 -3.10 -32.34 -22.77
C ASP A 573 -3.90 -31.05 -22.99
N ILE A 574 -3.26 -29.88 -22.94
CA ILE A 574 -3.93 -28.60 -23.21
C ILE A 574 -4.41 -28.53 -24.67
N PHE A 575 -3.58 -28.98 -25.62
CA PHE A 575 -4.00 -29.15 -27.02
C PHE A 575 -5.18 -30.10 -27.16
N ARG A 576 -5.10 -31.28 -26.55
CA ARG A 576 -6.12 -32.34 -26.66
C ARG A 576 -7.46 -31.91 -26.07
N THR A 577 -7.45 -31.10 -25.03
CA THR A 577 -8.65 -30.64 -24.33
C THR A 577 -9.33 -29.43 -25.00
N GLY A 578 -8.70 -28.83 -26.03
CA GLY A 578 -9.24 -27.66 -26.73
C GLY A 578 -9.12 -26.35 -25.93
N ASN A 579 -8.35 -26.35 -24.84
CA ASN A 579 -8.16 -25.21 -23.95
C ASN A 579 -7.03 -24.28 -24.42
N THR A 580 -6.86 -24.14 -25.73
CA THR A 580 -5.81 -23.32 -26.35
C THR A 580 -6.44 -22.38 -27.35
N HIS A 581 -6.21 -21.09 -27.19
CA HIS A 581 -6.67 -20.08 -28.14
C HIS A 581 -5.77 -20.03 -29.39
N GLN A 582 -4.45 -20.02 -29.19
CA GLN A 582 -3.47 -20.02 -30.26
C GLN A 582 -2.28 -20.92 -29.92
N ALA A 583 -1.78 -21.62 -30.92
CA ALA A 583 -0.58 -22.43 -30.78
C ALA A 583 0.29 -22.36 -32.03
N GLU A 584 1.59 -22.34 -31.83
CA GLU A 584 2.57 -22.24 -32.90
C GLU A 584 3.76 -23.17 -32.61
N MET A 585 4.19 -23.94 -33.59
CA MET A 585 5.29 -24.89 -33.44
C MET A 585 6.33 -24.68 -34.54
N TYR A 586 7.59 -24.68 -34.14
CA TYR A 586 8.71 -24.23 -34.96
C TYR A 586 9.84 -25.24 -34.91
N SER A 587 10.29 -25.72 -36.07
CA SER A 587 11.54 -26.46 -36.17
C SER A 587 12.71 -25.48 -36.25
N ILE A 588 13.76 -25.70 -35.46
CA ILE A 588 14.93 -24.83 -35.36
C ILE A 588 16.19 -25.65 -35.66
N GLY A 589 16.67 -25.58 -36.91
CA GLY A 589 17.70 -26.49 -37.40
C GLY A 589 17.16 -27.93 -37.54
N GLU A 590 18.06 -28.92 -37.62
CA GLU A 590 17.66 -30.31 -37.88
C GLU A 590 16.93 -30.96 -36.69
N GLU A 591 17.31 -30.62 -35.45
CA GLU A 591 16.88 -31.32 -34.21
C GLU A 591 16.17 -30.39 -33.20
N GLY A 592 16.03 -29.09 -33.52
CA GLY A 592 15.42 -28.11 -32.62
C GLY A 592 13.90 -28.04 -32.78
N LEU A 593 13.19 -27.92 -31.66
CA LEU A 593 11.76 -27.66 -31.61
C LEU A 593 11.48 -26.56 -30.59
N PHE A 594 10.71 -25.57 -31.01
CA PHE A 594 10.14 -24.53 -30.17
C PHE A 594 8.62 -24.55 -30.31
N LEU A 595 7.92 -24.41 -29.20
CA LEU A 595 6.47 -24.47 -29.15
C LEU A 595 5.95 -23.32 -28.31
N TYR A 596 4.97 -22.60 -28.84
CA TYR A 596 4.32 -21.48 -28.20
C TYR A 596 2.83 -21.76 -28.07
N LEU A 597 2.27 -21.41 -26.92
CA LEU A 597 0.85 -21.53 -26.58
C LEU A 597 0.34 -20.24 -25.98
N ASP A 598 -0.88 -19.89 -26.34
CA ASP A 598 -1.70 -18.87 -25.70
C ASP A 598 -3.03 -19.50 -25.29
N HIS A 599 -3.29 -19.49 -23.99
CA HIS A 599 -4.44 -20.16 -23.38
C HIS A 599 -5.70 -19.30 -23.37
N GLN A 600 -5.58 -17.97 -23.37
CA GLN A 600 -6.72 -17.07 -23.13
C GLN A 600 -6.96 -16.04 -24.24
N GLY A 601 -6.04 -15.91 -25.21
CA GLY A 601 -6.24 -15.07 -26.39
C GLY A 601 -6.30 -13.58 -26.08
N GLU A 602 -5.69 -13.16 -24.98
CA GLU A 602 -5.61 -11.74 -24.63
C GLU A 602 -4.83 -10.99 -25.72
N ALA A 603 -5.38 -9.84 -26.14
CA ALA A 603 -4.65 -8.94 -27.03
C ALA A 603 -3.34 -8.52 -26.32
N ASP A 604 -2.21 -9.02 -26.81
CA ASP A 604 -0.86 -8.84 -26.25
C ASP A 604 -0.49 -9.69 -25.02
N GLY A 605 -0.95 -10.94 -24.91
CA GLY A 605 -0.61 -11.89 -23.81
C GLY A 605 0.89 -12.22 -23.58
N GLN A 606 1.83 -11.56 -24.26
CA GLN A 606 3.27 -11.78 -24.06
C GLN A 606 3.73 -11.31 -22.67
N GLY A 607 4.60 -12.08 -22.03
CA GLY A 607 5.08 -11.79 -20.68
C GLY A 607 4.06 -12.10 -19.57
N GLN A 608 2.91 -12.67 -19.91
CA GLN A 608 1.88 -13.11 -18.96
C GLN A 608 1.89 -14.62 -18.73
N HIS A 609 1.33 -15.04 -17.59
CA HIS A 609 1.13 -16.46 -17.24
C HIS A 609 0.14 -17.20 -18.16
N THR A 610 -0.61 -16.47 -18.99
CA THR A 610 -1.55 -16.99 -19.99
C THR A 610 -0.86 -17.55 -21.23
N VAL A 611 0.45 -17.30 -21.39
CA VAL A 611 1.29 -17.78 -22.48
C VAL A 611 2.33 -18.78 -21.97
N ALA A 612 2.65 -19.79 -22.78
CA ALA A 612 3.72 -20.74 -22.49
C ALA A 612 4.60 -21.00 -23.72
N ALA A 613 5.91 -21.02 -23.51
CA ALA A 613 6.91 -21.35 -24.51
C ALA A 613 7.77 -22.53 -24.05
N LEU A 614 7.95 -23.54 -24.90
CA LEU A 614 8.74 -24.75 -24.66
C LEU A 614 9.88 -24.87 -25.67
N HIS A 615 10.99 -25.45 -25.20
CA HIS A 615 12.25 -25.53 -25.95
C HIS A 615 12.83 -26.93 -25.87
N THR A 616 13.27 -27.47 -27.00
CA THR A 616 14.26 -28.55 -26.97
C THR A 616 15.66 -27.99 -26.75
N PRO A 617 16.61 -28.82 -26.28
CA PRO A 617 17.99 -28.38 -26.09
C PRO A 617 18.64 -27.83 -27.37
N ALA A 618 18.32 -28.41 -28.52
CA ALA A 618 18.84 -27.93 -29.81
C ALA A 618 18.25 -26.56 -30.21
N ALA A 619 16.96 -26.31 -29.92
CA ALA A 619 16.33 -25.02 -30.15
C ALA A 619 16.99 -23.90 -29.32
N TYR A 620 17.20 -24.13 -28.01
CA TYR A 620 17.87 -23.15 -27.16
C TYR A 620 19.29 -22.84 -27.68
N GLN A 621 20.08 -23.87 -28.05
CA GLN A 621 21.46 -23.67 -28.54
C GLN A 621 21.53 -22.72 -29.73
N LYS A 622 20.52 -22.76 -30.61
CA LYS A 622 20.45 -21.87 -31.78
C LYS A 622 20.03 -20.46 -31.38
N ILE A 623 18.98 -20.31 -30.57
CA ILE A 623 18.45 -19.01 -30.13
C ILE A 623 19.52 -18.21 -29.36
N PHE A 624 20.23 -18.87 -28.44
CA PHE A 624 21.21 -18.25 -27.55
C PHE A 624 22.67 -18.47 -28.00
N SER A 625 22.89 -18.75 -29.29
CA SER A 625 24.21 -19.12 -29.84
C SER A 625 25.30 -18.05 -29.71
N MET A 626 24.94 -16.79 -29.45
CA MET A 626 25.89 -15.71 -29.16
C MET A 626 26.55 -15.83 -27.78
N PHE A 627 25.94 -16.59 -26.86
CA PHE A 627 26.49 -16.85 -25.55
C PHE A 627 27.31 -18.13 -25.54
N LYS A 628 28.35 -18.14 -24.70
CA LYS A 628 29.02 -19.38 -24.31
C LYS A 628 28.11 -20.12 -23.32
N HIS A 629 27.72 -21.35 -23.65
CA HIS A 629 27.05 -22.21 -22.68
C HIS A 629 28.01 -22.61 -21.56
N ILE A 630 27.64 -22.35 -20.31
CA ILE A 630 28.39 -22.83 -19.15
C ILE A 630 27.79 -24.13 -18.64
N GLN A 631 26.51 -24.12 -18.27
CA GLN A 631 25.85 -25.30 -17.73
C GLN A 631 24.33 -25.25 -17.91
N ARG A 632 23.73 -26.42 -18.09
CA ARG A 632 22.27 -26.65 -18.00
C ARG A 632 21.98 -27.60 -16.85
N PHE A 633 20.93 -27.29 -16.11
CA PHE A 633 20.35 -28.15 -15.09
C PHE A 633 18.91 -28.49 -15.50
N PRO A 634 18.68 -29.67 -16.10
CA PRO A 634 17.32 -30.08 -16.48
C PRO A 634 16.49 -30.34 -15.22
N GLN A 635 15.19 -30.00 -15.27
CA GLN A 635 14.27 -30.17 -14.13
C GLN A 635 14.83 -29.58 -12.82
N SER A 636 15.25 -28.32 -12.87
CA SER A 636 15.83 -27.65 -11.71
C SER A 636 14.80 -27.42 -10.60
N ASN A 637 15.26 -27.15 -9.38
CA ASN A 637 14.38 -26.74 -8.28
C ASN A 637 13.87 -25.29 -8.43
N MET A 638 14.16 -24.62 -9.56
CA MET A 638 13.66 -23.29 -9.87
C MET A 638 12.35 -23.38 -10.64
N ALA A 639 11.44 -22.44 -10.37
CA ALA A 639 10.26 -22.18 -11.18
C ALA A 639 9.47 -23.45 -11.55
N ASN A 640 9.14 -24.27 -10.54
CA ASN A 640 8.33 -25.49 -10.68
C ASN A 640 8.92 -26.54 -11.65
N GLY A 641 10.23 -26.77 -11.60
CA GLY A 641 10.84 -27.83 -12.42
C GLY A 641 11.28 -27.36 -13.81
N GLN A 642 11.39 -26.05 -14.04
CA GLN A 642 11.93 -25.51 -15.29
C GLN A 642 13.41 -25.91 -15.47
N ASP A 643 13.85 -25.98 -16.72
CA ASP A 643 15.27 -26.15 -17.01
C ASP A 643 16.00 -24.84 -16.72
N LEU A 644 17.08 -24.91 -15.95
CA LEU A 644 17.94 -23.75 -15.67
C LEU A 644 19.15 -23.75 -16.60
N TYR A 645 19.48 -22.59 -17.14
CA TYR A 645 20.64 -22.35 -17.99
C TYR A 645 21.49 -21.23 -17.42
N ILE A 646 22.80 -21.48 -17.36
CA ILE A 646 23.82 -20.48 -17.05
C ILE A 646 24.65 -20.26 -18.31
N LEU A 647 24.56 -19.06 -18.85
CA LEU A 647 25.21 -18.64 -20.09
C LEU A 647 26.16 -17.47 -19.79
N GLN A 648 27.24 -17.35 -20.57
CA GLN A 648 28.24 -16.30 -20.39
C GLN A 648 28.45 -15.52 -21.69
N LYS A 649 28.46 -14.19 -21.58
CA LYS A 649 28.95 -13.34 -22.67
C LYS A 649 30.46 -13.55 -22.84
N PRO A 650 30.97 -13.93 -24.03
CA PRO A 650 32.40 -14.19 -24.23
C PRO A 650 33.31 -13.04 -23.75
N ILE A 651 34.44 -13.37 -23.12
CA ILE A 651 35.44 -12.41 -22.60
C ILE A 651 36.12 -11.67 -23.76
N SER A 652 36.44 -12.41 -24.82
CA SER A 652 36.93 -11.88 -26.09
C SER A 652 35.79 -11.90 -27.12
N GLY A 653 34.92 -10.91 -27.05
CA GLY A 653 33.93 -10.59 -28.09
C GLY A 653 34.07 -9.11 -28.43
N GLY A 654 34.12 -8.78 -29.72
CA GLY A 654 34.11 -7.39 -30.16
C GLY A 654 32.81 -6.71 -29.74
N LEU A 655 32.78 -5.37 -29.78
CA LEU A 655 31.52 -4.63 -29.74
C LEU A 655 30.56 -5.24 -30.76
N VAL A 656 29.25 -5.15 -30.53
CA VAL A 656 28.26 -5.49 -31.56
C VAL A 656 27.96 -4.20 -32.30
N ALA A 657 28.07 -4.23 -33.63
CA ALA A 657 27.85 -3.06 -34.45
C ALA A 657 26.42 -2.53 -34.26
N GLN A 658 26.25 -1.26 -33.91
CA GLN A 658 24.93 -0.64 -33.89
C GLN A 658 24.62 -0.04 -35.27
N PRO A 659 23.36 -0.13 -35.74
CA PRO A 659 22.95 0.62 -36.93
C PRO A 659 23.10 2.13 -36.69
N LEU A 660 23.64 2.85 -37.67
CA LEU A 660 23.90 4.28 -37.56
C LEU A 660 22.63 5.11 -37.83
N ARG A 661 22.22 5.95 -36.87
CA ARG A 661 21.27 7.05 -37.12
C ARG A 661 21.93 8.14 -37.95
N ARG A 662 21.30 8.57 -39.04
CA ARG A 662 21.68 9.82 -39.72
C ARG A 662 21.28 11.00 -38.83
N LYS A 663 22.23 11.87 -38.47
CA LYS A 663 21.93 13.18 -37.86
C LYS A 663 21.15 14.02 -38.86
N GLU A 664 19.96 14.51 -38.49
CA GLU A 664 19.32 15.59 -39.24
C GLU A 664 20.17 16.86 -39.10
N GLU A 665 20.61 17.41 -40.23
CA GLU A 665 21.11 18.78 -40.27
C GLU A 665 19.91 19.72 -40.01
N VAL A 666 19.97 20.43 -38.88
CA VAL A 666 19.01 21.49 -38.54
C VAL A 666 19.09 22.59 -39.59
N ILE A 667 18.20 22.56 -40.57
CA ILE A 667 17.92 23.71 -41.43
C ILE A 667 17.22 24.75 -40.54
N LYS A 668 17.99 25.76 -40.08
CA LYS A 668 17.43 26.96 -39.45
C LYS A 668 16.62 27.74 -40.48
N SER A 669 15.33 27.42 -40.64
CA SER A 669 14.38 28.31 -41.30
C SER A 669 13.97 29.41 -40.30
N LYS A 670 14.36 30.65 -40.62
CA LYS A 670 13.87 31.85 -39.93
C LYS A 670 12.37 31.96 -40.16
N VAL A 671 11.56 31.59 -39.16
CA VAL A 671 10.17 32.04 -39.08
C VAL A 671 10.07 33.10 -37.99
N LYS A 672 9.81 34.33 -38.44
CA LYS A 672 9.51 35.47 -37.57
C LYS A 672 8.26 35.15 -36.75
N SER A 673 8.36 35.48 -35.46
CA SER A 673 7.30 35.43 -34.48
C SER A 673 6.08 36.25 -34.91
N GLN A 674 4.90 35.64 -34.81
CA GLN A 674 3.69 36.35 -34.40
C GLN A 674 3.00 35.56 -33.29
N LYS A 675 2.93 36.22 -32.14
CA LYS A 675 2.17 35.80 -30.96
C LYS A 675 0.68 35.81 -31.28
N SER A 676 -0.05 34.78 -30.90
CA SER A 676 -1.45 34.92 -30.49
C SER A 676 -1.79 33.89 -29.41
N LYS A 677 -2.30 34.43 -28.30
CA LYS A 677 -2.71 33.78 -27.07
C LYS A 677 -3.82 32.76 -27.31
N ALA A 678 -3.74 31.58 -26.70
CA ALA A 678 -4.89 30.72 -26.50
C ALA A 678 -5.55 31.08 -25.16
N PHE A 679 -6.78 31.56 -25.23
CA PHE A 679 -7.72 31.62 -24.11
C PHE A 679 -8.74 30.48 -24.27
N ILE A 680 -9.04 29.87 -23.14
CA ILE A 680 -10.04 28.84 -22.83
C ILE A 680 -11.42 29.18 -23.43
N ASN A 681 -12.11 28.23 -24.09
CA ASN A 681 -13.33 27.56 -23.56
C ASN A 681 -14.06 26.65 -24.57
N SER A 682 -14.36 25.44 -24.09
CA SER A 682 -15.64 24.69 -24.14
C SER A 682 -16.47 24.49 -25.43
N LYS A 683 -17.05 23.27 -25.48
CA LYS A 683 -18.33 22.81 -26.08
C LYS A 683 -18.31 22.13 -27.47
N VAL A 684 -18.34 20.80 -27.40
CA VAL A 684 -19.52 19.92 -27.65
C VAL A 684 -20.30 20.06 -28.99
N LYS A 685 -20.58 18.86 -29.56
CA LYS A 685 -21.57 18.44 -30.59
C LYS A 685 -21.08 18.54 -32.05
N SER A 686 -20.79 17.39 -32.67
CA SER A 686 -21.72 16.46 -33.34
C SER A 686 -22.36 17.03 -34.60
N GLN A 687 -22.01 16.49 -35.77
CA GLN A 687 -22.93 15.78 -36.68
C GLN A 687 -22.36 15.69 -38.10
N LYS A 688 -22.35 14.44 -38.59
CA LYS A 688 -22.85 13.96 -39.89
C LYS A 688 -22.54 14.76 -41.17
N SER A 689 -21.78 14.06 -42.03
CA SER A 689 -22.21 13.58 -43.35
C SER A 689 -22.77 14.60 -44.36
N LYS A 690 -22.13 14.74 -45.53
CA LYS A 690 -22.60 14.11 -46.77
C LYS A 690 -21.75 14.49 -48.00
N VAL A 691 -21.74 13.51 -48.88
CA VAL A 691 -21.22 13.42 -50.26
C VAL A 691 -22.10 14.23 -51.22
N ILE A 692 -21.54 14.56 -52.40
CA ILE A 692 -22.11 14.55 -53.79
C ILE A 692 -21.54 15.77 -54.57
N GLU A 693 -20.59 15.53 -55.51
CA GLU A 693 -20.74 15.51 -57.00
C GLU A 693 -20.96 16.95 -57.55
N GLU A 694 -20.47 17.46 -58.68
CA GLU A 694 -20.04 16.96 -60.00
C GLU A 694 -19.51 18.24 -60.73
N GLU A 695 -18.51 18.28 -61.63
CA GLU A 695 -18.57 18.22 -63.12
C GLU A 695 -17.24 18.85 -63.63
N VAL A 696 -16.38 18.18 -64.40
CA VAL A 696 -16.35 18.03 -65.88
C VAL A 696 -16.02 19.34 -66.63
N GLU A 697 -14.80 19.50 -67.19
CA GLU A 697 -14.48 19.23 -68.62
C GLU A 697 -13.17 19.89 -69.14
N ASN A 698 -12.33 19.04 -69.74
CA ASN A 698 -11.43 19.19 -70.90
C ASN A 698 -10.52 20.42 -71.13
N GLY A 699 -9.21 20.11 -71.24
CA GLY A 699 -8.53 20.22 -72.53
C GLY A 699 -7.17 20.93 -72.53
N LYS A 700 -6.07 20.15 -72.62
CA LYS A 700 -5.08 20.19 -73.73
C LYS A 700 -3.83 19.38 -73.39
N GLU A 701 -3.50 18.46 -74.30
CA GLU A 701 -2.21 17.76 -74.39
C GLU A 701 -1.08 18.73 -74.74
N GLU A 702 0.07 18.61 -74.08
CA GLU A 702 1.36 18.84 -74.72
C GLU A 702 2.45 17.95 -74.12
N LYS A 703 3.15 17.25 -75.03
CA LYS A 703 4.22 16.28 -74.79
C LYS A 703 5.45 16.92 -74.15
N ILE A 704 5.98 16.35 -73.07
CA ILE A 704 7.41 16.46 -72.72
C ILE A 704 7.97 15.09 -72.35
N LYS A 705 9.13 14.80 -72.96
CA LYS A 705 9.91 13.56 -72.91
C LYS A 705 10.51 13.28 -71.53
N ASN A 706 10.61 11.98 -71.25
CA ASN A 706 11.44 11.27 -70.27
C ASN A 706 12.64 12.03 -69.69
N GLU A 707 12.64 12.19 -68.37
CA GLU A 707 13.78 11.90 -67.49
C GLU A 707 13.23 11.19 -66.24
N GLN A 708 13.55 9.90 -66.07
CA GLN A 708 13.23 9.14 -64.87
C GLN A 708 14.00 9.73 -63.69
N LYS A 709 13.30 10.44 -62.79
CA LYS A 709 13.79 10.69 -61.44
C LYS A 709 13.66 9.40 -60.64
N VAL A 710 14.78 8.95 -60.10
CA VAL A 710 14.86 7.94 -59.04
C VAL A 710 14.19 8.56 -57.80
N ASP A 711 13.02 8.06 -57.43
CA ASP A 711 12.31 8.53 -56.22
C ASP A 711 13.12 8.16 -54.96
N GLN A 712 13.25 9.15 -54.07
CA GLN A 712 13.92 9.02 -52.78
C GLN A 712 13.08 8.14 -51.84
N LEU A 713 13.73 7.13 -51.26
CA LEU A 713 13.18 6.28 -50.20
C LEU A 713 12.89 7.09 -48.92
N PRO A 714 11.86 6.74 -48.13
CA PRO A 714 11.36 7.55 -47.01
C PRO A 714 12.31 7.57 -45.79
N LEU A 715 12.34 8.73 -45.12
CA LEU A 715 12.98 8.99 -43.82
C LEU A 715 11.99 8.74 -42.66
N PHE A 716 12.46 8.26 -41.51
CA PHE A 716 11.65 7.85 -40.35
C PHE A 716 12.00 8.63 -39.07
N ASP A 717 10.97 8.92 -38.26
CA ASP A 717 10.99 9.68 -37.01
C ASP A 717 10.69 8.79 -35.77
N GLY A 718 11.10 9.28 -34.60
CA GLY A 718 11.12 8.73 -33.24
C GLY A 718 10.30 7.49 -32.87
N GLY A 719 10.99 6.45 -32.39
CA GLY A 719 10.44 5.27 -31.71
C GLY A 719 10.95 3.97 -32.31
N GLU A 720 12.23 3.65 -32.11
CA GLU A 720 12.92 2.58 -32.86
C GLU A 720 12.42 1.17 -32.54
N THR A 721 11.56 0.65 -33.42
CA THR A 721 11.35 -0.78 -33.60
C THR A 721 12.52 -1.38 -34.40
N TRP A 722 13.09 -2.49 -33.91
CA TRP A 722 14.14 -3.28 -34.59
C TRP A 722 13.63 -4.10 -35.79
N LYS A 723 12.54 -3.64 -36.43
CA LYS A 723 11.75 -4.38 -37.40
C LYS A 723 11.56 -3.54 -38.67
N PHE A 724 12.11 -4.01 -39.78
CA PHE A 724 11.93 -3.37 -41.10
C PHE A 724 11.04 -4.26 -41.94
N ALA A 725 9.81 -3.82 -42.22
CA ALA A 725 8.85 -4.58 -43.02
C ALA A 725 8.76 -4.00 -44.44
N GLU A 726 9.03 -4.84 -45.44
CA GLU A 726 8.91 -4.49 -46.85
C GLU A 726 7.90 -5.38 -47.57
N LYS A 727 7.24 -4.79 -48.57
CA LYS A 727 6.24 -5.44 -49.42
C LYS A 727 6.85 -5.89 -50.73
N ILE A 728 6.73 -7.18 -51.05
CA ILE A 728 6.87 -7.68 -52.41
C ILE A 728 5.50 -7.53 -53.07
N LEU A 729 5.37 -6.48 -53.89
CA LEU A 729 4.12 -6.14 -54.60
C LEU A 729 3.76 -7.21 -55.65
N PRO A 730 2.47 -7.37 -55.99
CA PRO A 730 2.04 -8.28 -57.04
C PRO A 730 2.72 -7.94 -58.37
N GLY A 731 3.38 -8.91 -58.99
CA GLY A 731 4.17 -8.74 -60.23
C GLY A 731 5.64 -8.33 -60.04
N SER A 732 6.08 -8.00 -58.82
CA SER A 732 7.50 -7.92 -58.47
C SER A 732 7.96 -9.25 -57.86
N HIS A 733 9.17 -9.69 -58.20
CA HIS A 733 9.79 -10.87 -57.60
C HIS A 733 10.75 -10.52 -56.46
N LYS A 734 10.99 -9.23 -56.17
CA LYS A 734 12.09 -8.79 -55.31
C LYS A 734 11.71 -7.58 -54.44
N CYS A 735 12.20 -7.54 -53.19
CA CYS A 735 12.30 -6.34 -52.37
C CYS A 735 13.73 -6.16 -51.85
N GLN A 736 14.13 -4.91 -51.56
CA GLN A 736 15.51 -4.54 -51.21
C GLN A 736 15.53 -3.60 -50.00
N THR A 737 16.22 -4.04 -48.95
CA THR A 737 16.47 -3.27 -47.73
C THR A 737 17.94 -2.88 -47.64
N GLU A 738 18.26 -1.62 -47.33
CA GLU A 738 19.63 -1.17 -47.06
C GLU A 738 19.76 -0.54 -45.67
N ILE A 739 20.74 -0.99 -44.89
CA ILE A 739 20.98 -0.49 -43.53
C ILE A 739 22.47 -0.26 -43.31
N LYS A 740 22.80 0.86 -42.64
CA LYS A 740 24.17 1.24 -42.29
C LYS A 740 24.54 0.76 -40.89
N PHE A 741 25.72 0.18 -40.75
CA PHE A 741 26.29 -0.29 -39.49
C PHE A 741 27.69 0.27 -39.29
N GLN A 742 28.04 0.62 -38.06
CA GLN A 742 29.43 0.84 -37.67
C GLN A 742 30.03 -0.46 -37.15
N ILE A 743 30.98 -1.04 -37.87
CA ILE A 743 31.66 -2.28 -37.47
C ILE A 743 33.09 -1.98 -36.95
N GLU A 744 33.56 -2.76 -35.99
CA GLU A 744 34.85 -2.70 -35.29
C GLU A 744 35.47 -4.11 -35.21
N GLY A 745 35.64 -4.77 -36.35
CA GLY A 745 36.30 -6.08 -36.46
C GLY A 745 35.40 -7.29 -36.20
N GLN A 746 34.09 -7.10 -36.09
CA GLN A 746 33.11 -8.18 -36.04
C GLN A 746 33.20 -9.03 -37.32
N LYS A 747 32.90 -10.32 -37.18
CA LYS A 747 33.19 -11.31 -38.23
C LYS A 747 31.96 -12.03 -38.74
N ARG A 748 30.79 -11.81 -38.16
CA ARG A 748 29.55 -12.45 -38.59
C ARG A 748 28.41 -11.45 -38.59
N PHE A 749 27.67 -11.36 -39.69
CA PHE A 749 26.40 -10.64 -39.73
C PHE A 749 25.25 -11.64 -39.62
N ARG A 750 24.24 -11.32 -38.81
CA ARG A 750 23.03 -12.13 -38.66
C ARG A 750 21.74 -11.30 -38.72
N VAL A 751 20.75 -11.77 -39.47
CA VAL A 751 19.38 -11.21 -39.50
C VAL A 751 18.33 -12.32 -39.54
N TYR A 752 17.18 -12.06 -38.91
CA TYR A 752 16.07 -13.00 -38.74
C TYR A 752 14.82 -12.47 -39.48
N PRO A 753 14.65 -12.78 -40.77
CA PRO A 753 13.43 -12.46 -41.51
C PRO A 753 12.19 -13.18 -40.95
N GLN A 754 11.09 -12.46 -40.83
CA GLN A 754 9.72 -12.96 -40.67
C GLN A 754 8.98 -12.74 -41.99
N ILE A 755 8.23 -13.73 -42.46
CA ILE A 755 7.59 -13.71 -43.78
C ILE A 755 6.10 -14.01 -43.66
N GLU A 756 5.27 -13.21 -44.33
CA GLU A 756 3.82 -13.40 -44.39
C GLU A 756 3.36 -13.23 -45.84
N PRO A 757 2.30 -13.93 -46.32
CA PRO A 757 1.39 -14.82 -45.61
C PRO A 757 1.84 -16.29 -45.64
N ILE A 758 1.07 -17.14 -44.95
CA ILE A 758 1.24 -18.59 -44.93
C ILE A 758 0.82 -19.18 -46.28
N ALA A 759 1.77 -19.67 -47.08
CA ALA A 759 1.56 -20.38 -48.34
C ALA A 759 2.83 -21.17 -48.74
N ALA A 760 2.74 -22.13 -49.66
CA ALA A 760 3.91 -22.78 -50.25
C ALA A 760 4.53 -21.91 -51.35
N TYR A 761 5.75 -21.46 -51.13
CA TYR A 761 6.58 -20.74 -52.10
C TYR A 761 8.06 -20.88 -51.70
N SER A 762 8.98 -20.59 -52.61
CA SER A 762 10.41 -20.53 -52.32
C SER A 762 10.88 -19.09 -52.39
N ILE A 763 11.77 -18.71 -51.48
CA ILE A 763 12.34 -17.37 -51.41
C ILE A 763 13.82 -17.48 -51.02
N GLU A 764 14.63 -16.57 -51.54
CA GLU A 764 16.05 -16.48 -51.24
C GLU A 764 16.39 -15.06 -50.79
N CYS A 765 17.38 -14.90 -49.92
CA CYS A 765 17.96 -13.60 -49.61
C CYS A 765 19.33 -13.47 -50.26
N GLU A 766 19.48 -12.50 -51.15
CA GLU A 766 20.78 -12.03 -51.57
C GLU A 766 21.24 -10.96 -50.57
N ILE A 767 22.32 -11.25 -49.85
CA ILE A 767 22.91 -10.34 -48.88
C ILE A 767 24.24 -9.81 -49.39
N GLU A 768 24.41 -8.50 -49.31
CA GLU A 768 25.66 -7.81 -49.58
C GLU A 768 26.08 -6.99 -48.37
N VAL A 769 27.33 -7.13 -47.94
CA VAL A 769 27.96 -6.25 -46.96
C VAL A 769 28.98 -5.38 -47.70
N ILE A 770 28.75 -4.08 -47.71
CA ILE A 770 29.45 -3.12 -48.58
C ILE A 770 30.12 -2.08 -47.71
N LYS A 771 31.40 -1.80 -47.93
CA LYS A 771 32.06 -0.67 -47.28
C LYS A 771 31.44 0.65 -47.71
N ASN A 772 31.14 1.52 -46.75
CA ASN A 772 30.58 2.84 -47.07
C ASN A 772 31.65 3.82 -47.61
N GLU A 773 32.93 3.63 -47.28
CA GLU A 773 34.03 4.53 -47.70
C GLU A 773 34.35 4.48 -49.20
N ASP A 774 34.41 3.27 -49.77
CA ASP A 774 34.92 3.01 -51.13
C ASP A 774 33.94 2.17 -51.96
N GLY A 775 32.79 1.77 -51.39
CA GLY A 775 31.78 0.94 -52.05
C GLY A 775 32.21 -0.53 -52.25
N LYS A 776 33.34 -0.96 -51.68
CA LYS A 776 33.85 -2.32 -51.88
C LYS A 776 32.96 -3.33 -51.16
N ILE A 777 32.50 -4.34 -51.89
CA ILE A 777 31.74 -5.47 -51.35
C ILE A 777 32.68 -6.36 -50.53
N LEU A 778 32.42 -6.48 -49.23
CA LEU A 778 33.10 -7.37 -48.29
C LEU A 778 32.52 -8.78 -48.35
N VAL A 779 31.21 -8.90 -48.55
CA VAL A 779 30.47 -10.17 -48.59
C VAL A 779 29.35 -10.05 -49.61
N GLN A 780 29.16 -11.08 -50.42
CA GLN A 780 27.98 -11.27 -51.26
C GLN A 780 27.62 -12.75 -51.22
N LYS A 781 26.41 -13.07 -50.75
CA LYS A 781 25.90 -14.45 -50.70
C LYS A 781 24.42 -14.49 -51.00
N THR A 782 23.97 -15.59 -51.60
CA THR A 782 22.56 -15.93 -51.71
C THR A 782 22.25 -17.04 -50.72
N ILE A 783 21.34 -16.78 -49.80
CA ILE A 783 20.94 -17.70 -48.74
C ILE A 783 19.48 -18.10 -48.99
N PRO A 784 19.20 -19.37 -49.31
CA PRO A 784 17.84 -19.83 -49.46
C PRO A 784 17.13 -19.78 -48.11
N PHE A 785 15.89 -19.29 -48.10
CA PHE A 785 15.06 -19.30 -46.90
C PHE A 785 14.45 -20.67 -46.67
N ASN A 786 14.18 -21.41 -47.74
CA ASN A 786 13.71 -22.78 -47.68
C ASN A 786 14.15 -23.56 -48.94
N HIS A 787 14.07 -24.89 -48.84
CA HIS A 787 14.21 -25.79 -49.97
C HIS A 787 12.87 -26.52 -50.21
N ASN A 788 11.88 -25.85 -50.84
CA ASN A 788 10.58 -26.43 -51.25
C ASN A 788 9.61 -26.84 -50.11
N HIS A 789 9.41 -26.01 -49.09
CA HIS A 789 8.42 -26.27 -48.02
C HIS A 789 7.39 -25.13 -47.86
N ILE A 790 6.23 -25.44 -47.26
CA ILE A 790 5.17 -24.46 -46.91
C ILE A 790 5.79 -23.35 -46.05
N PHE A 791 5.74 -22.09 -46.50
CA PHE A 791 5.95 -20.96 -45.61
C PHE A 791 4.70 -20.75 -44.77
N GLY A 792 4.93 -20.56 -43.49
CA GLY A 792 3.94 -20.07 -42.54
C GLY A 792 4.63 -19.22 -41.49
N LYS A 793 3.87 -18.74 -40.52
CA LYS A 793 4.41 -18.14 -39.29
C LYS A 793 5.55 -18.95 -38.67
N THR A 794 5.68 -20.24 -39.01
CA THR A 794 6.47 -21.30 -38.37
C THR A 794 7.88 -21.58 -38.91
N ASN A 795 8.40 -20.87 -39.92
CA ASN A 795 9.79 -21.05 -40.40
C ASN A 795 10.63 -19.80 -40.14
N TYR A 796 11.40 -19.79 -39.05
CA TYR A 796 12.44 -18.77 -38.84
C TYR A 796 13.70 -19.16 -39.62
N VAL A 797 13.97 -18.39 -40.67
CA VAL A 797 15.24 -18.49 -41.38
C VAL A 797 16.23 -17.58 -40.68
N VAL A 798 17.46 -18.06 -40.52
CA VAL A 798 18.58 -17.22 -40.09
C VAL A 798 19.43 -16.93 -41.31
N VAL A 799 19.54 -15.66 -41.67
CA VAL A 799 20.53 -15.22 -42.65
C VAL A 799 21.80 -14.90 -41.89
N GLU A 800 22.82 -15.74 -42.04
CA GLU A 800 24.12 -15.57 -41.42
C GLU A 800 25.23 -15.57 -42.47
N VAL A 801 26.10 -14.56 -42.42
CA VAL A 801 27.27 -14.48 -43.28
C VAL A 801 28.52 -14.11 -42.49
N GLU A 802 29.64 -14.76 -42.82
CA GLU A 802 30.95 -14.35 -42.32
C GLU A 802 31.44 -13.12 -43.07
N VAL A 803 31.99 -12.17 -42.33
CA VAL A 803 32.45 -10.87 -42.78
C VAL A 803 33.95 -10.81 -42.51
N PRO A 804 34.79 -10.51 -43.53
CA PRO A 804 36.21 -10.32 -43.35
C PRO A 804 36.50 -9.27 -42.28
N GLN A 805 37.59 -9.42 -41.54
CA GLN A 805 37.97 -8.49 -40.47
C GLN A 805 38.09 -7.06 -41.03
N TYR A 806 37.16 -6.18 -40.64
CA TYR A 806 37.09 -4.79 -41.05
C TYR A 806 36.53 -3.93 -39.92
N SER A 807 37.03 -2.70 -39.81
CA SER A 807 36.52 -1.68 -38.89
C SER A 807 36.22 -0.42 -39.70
N GLY A 808 34.97 0.06 -39.64
CA GLY A 808 34.47 1.17 -40.44
C GLY A 808 32.95 1.08 -40.65
N GLU A 809 32.39 2.06 -41.35
CA GLU A 809 30.96 2.02 -41.71
C GLU A 809 30.74 1.06 -42.88
N VAL A 810 29.74 0.19 -42.76
CA VAL A 810 29.27 -0.70 -43.82
C VAL A 810 27.79 -0.49 -44.09
N VAL A 811 27.38 -0.65 -45.34
CA VAL A 811 25.99 -0.79 -45.78
C VAL A 811 25.71 -2.28 -45.98
N VAL A 812 24.72 -2.82 -45.29
CA VAL A 812 24.19 -4.15 -45.57
C VAL A 812 22.95 -4.00 -46.43
N ARG A 813 22.97 -4.64 -47.59
CA ARG A 813 21.86 -4.73 -48.53
C ARG A 813 21.28 -6.13 -48.46
N LEU A 814 19.98 -6.24 -48.23
CA LEU A 814 19.24 -7.49 -48.15
C LEU A 814 18.17 -7.48 -49.24
N ASN A 815 18.20 -8.50 -50.08
CA ASN A 815 17.33 -8.63 -51.23
C ASN A 815 16.53 -9.92 -51.11
N ALA A 816 15.24 -9.84 -50.76
CA ALA A 816 14.40 -11.04 -50.74
C ALA A 816 13.80 -11.28 -52.13
N VAL A 817 14.02 -12.47 -52.69
CA VAL A 817 13.60 -12.86 -54.05
C VAL A 817 12.71 -14.09 -53.98
N ILE A 818 11.48 -14.01 -54.48
CA ILE A 818 10.60 -15.20 -54.60
C ILE A 818 11.03 -16.00 -55.82
N THR A 819 11.54 -17.21 -55.60
CA THR A 819 12.08 -18.10 -56.64
C THR A 819 11.07 -19.12 -57.16
N ASP A 820 10.04 -19.46 -56.38
CA ASP A 820 8.95 -20.35 -56.80
C ASP A 820 7.63 -20.00 -56.09
N ARG A 821 6.48 -20.10 -56.78
CA ARG A 821 5.13 -19.87 -56.22
C ARG A 821 4.30 -21.14 -56.38
N ILE A 822 4.25 -21.97 -55.33
CA ILE A 822 3.57 -23.28 -55.39
C ILE A 822 2.07 -23.14 -55.05
N SER A 823 1.73 -22.49 -53.94
CA SER A 823 0.36 -22.27 -53.48
C SER A 823 0.05 -20.79 -53.14
N LEU A 824 0.95 -19.88 -53.52
CA LEU A 824 0.79 -18.44 -53.33
C LEU A 824 0.09 -17.85 -54.57
N ALA A 825 -1.08 -17.23 -54.39
CA ALA A 825 -1.81 -16.66 -55.53
C ALA A 825 -0.98 -15.54 -56.20
N ALA A 826 -1.15 -15.36 -57.53
CA ALA A 826 -0.38 -14.38 -58.29
C ALA A 826 -0.54 -12.93 -57.79
N GLU A 827 -1.74 -12.62 -57.30
CA GLU A 827 -2.14 -11.31 -56.76
C GLU A 827 -1.73 -11.11 -55.28
N GLN A 828 -1.22 -12.15 -54.61
CA GLN A 828 -1.00 -12.13 -53.17
C GLN A 828 0.35 -11.49 -52.82
N GLU A 829 0.29 -10.42 -52.01
CA GLU A 829 1.45 -9.72 -51.45
C GLU A 829 2.24 -10.62 -50.50
N VAL A 830 3.58 -10.50 -50.51
CA VAL A 830 4.45 -11.11 -49.51
C VAL A 830 5.14 -10.02 -48.71
N MET A 831 4.97 -10.03 -47.40
CA MET A 831 5.66 -9.17 -46.45
C MET A 831 6.94 -9.85 -45.97
N VAL A 832 8.07 -9.16 -46.05
CA VAL A 832 9.32 -9.57 -45.41
C VAL A 832 9.66 -8.57 -44.33
N SER A 833 9.62 -9.02 -43.07
CA SER A 833 9.99 -8.25 -41.89
C SER A 833 11.35 -8.68 -41.37
N TRP A 834 12.37 -7.86 -41.57
CA TRP A 834 13.72 -8.13 -41.09
C TRP A 834 13.85 -7.76 -39.61
N ASN A 835 14.10 -8.75 -38.76
CA ASN A 835 14.45 -8.54 -37.35
C ASN A 835 15.97 -8.66 -37.22
N PHE A 836 16.62 -7.55 -36.88
CA PHE A 836 18.08 -7.47 -36.93
C PHE A 836 18.74 -7.96 -35.65
N ALA A 837 19.79 -8.76 -35.84
CA ALA A 837 20.70 -9.20 -34.80
C ALA A 837 22.10 -8.59 -34.93
N ASN A 838 22.36 -7.74 -35.93
CA ASN A 838 23.61 -7.02 -36.17
C ASN A 838 24.85 -7.92 -36.40
N PHE A 839 26.04 -7.29 -36.44
CA PHE A 839 27.34 -7.96 -36.57
C PHE A 839 27.89 -8.40 -35.20
N ALA A 840 28.38 -9.63 -35.11
CA ALA A 840 29.03 -10.26 -33.94
C ALA A 840 30.47 -10.71 -34.19
#